data_AF-A0A1M4Y5X6-F1
#
_entry.id   AF-A0A1M4Y5X6-F1
#
_cell.length_a   1.000
_cell.length_b   1.000
_cell.length_c   1.000
_cell.angle_alpha   90.00
_cell.angle_beta   90.00
_cell.angle_gamma   90.00
#
_symmetry.space_group_name_H-M   'P 1'
#
loop_
_entity.id
_entity.type
_entity.pdbx_description
1 polymer ?
#
loop_
_entity_poly.entity_id
_entity_poly.type
_entity_poly.pdbx_seq_one_letter_code
_entity_poly.pdbx_strand_id
1 'polypeptide(L)'
;MVHLKEHVRNLIRRVPGLSRHKIAVIAALAAVAVLSVRTPLILAAASSSSDPPAAGKGGGKGLLSVEVSPVADQVVAPTMQLSGVVASASTLDVVAGQSGLVTSVLVAPGQSVSAGQTLAQLSSPSLESSLAQAEAKVAGDQAKLAEDQVGTGSGGLTQAQAQLDAAQTALANAEQALSDTNVANEAALAQAQAQAAQAAQTVSNDQESLTTDQQALAADQQALSSAQSQVTNGPGAGQSIPAYGSSDDLPTTQSVLGSDEDALAADQQSLTQAQESLQSAQQAEQSDCPSGSSSTTPSPQCQQDRSDAATAQTQVDADQAAVQAATQAVSTADKVVADFEALANAQAAASTAQANVGAVQARDSQSQDQAQAQVNTAQTALSNAQAGLGASQSTASDQLRLDQATVGADEAAVNSVQAQVDELTVTAPFAGVVSQVQVTPGALVQNTTPLLTLVGNHLLVDVTLSPAQQLELQSQLGDHASVAPAVPGAAAVAATLTQIYPTTNATNQGFTAVLTPDAPSNELKVGQPATVTLTEAGVTGLAVPSAAIVYPSPSQPAVYVVTPGPGNGKGAGDGKGAGSAGNGAGGPAGGGKPGVAKLVDVTLGVQTSTLTETRSGLQSGELVVILGQTYLASGDHVLWSVAGGSGSASSSPSPATPSMGAYNGSAVPATGNGAGAGGGAGGRLAKGVSATIEKVVNAHQVVVALGPQKVTKTVDVTSATKITKGGAAVPASALKPGEHVVIKGSRGANGAITATAISIGYSGPHTTRSFP
;
A
#
# COMPACT_ATOMS: atom_id res chain seq x y z
N MET A 1 11.74 -45.51 -18.64
CA MET A 1 10.27 -45.42 -18.49
C MET A 1 9.76 -45.39 -17.04
N VAL A 2 10.61 -45.43 -16.00
CA VAL A 2 10.19 -45.27 -14.59
C VAL A 2 10.26 -43.81 -14.12
N HIS A 3 11.21 -43.00 -14.60
CA HIS A 3 11.29 -41.57 -14.23
C HIS A 3 10.30 -40.63 -14.93
N LEU A 4 9.73 -41.02 -16.08
CA LEU A 4 8.69 -40.22 -16.73
C LEU A 4 7.33 -40.32 -16.01
N LYS A 5 7.14 -41.38 -15.22
CA LYS A 5 5.90 -41.66 -14.47
C LYS A 5 5.77 -40.85 -13.18
N GLU A 6 6.88 -40.29 -12.68
CA GLU A 6 6.90 -39.44 -11.48
C GLU A 6 6.74 -37.95 -11.81
N HIS A 7 7.31 -37.47 -12.92
CA HIS A 7 7.12 -36.08 -13.35
C HIS A 7 5.67 -35.77 -13.76
N VAL A 8 4.99 -36.72 -14.41
CA VAL A 8 3.57 -36.54 -14.79
C VAL A 8 2.66 -36.58 -13.56
N ARG A 9 3.02 -37.32 -12.50
CA ARG A 9 2.22 -37.45 -11.27
C ARG A 9 2.31 -36.22 -10.37
N ASN A 10 3.44 -35.51 -10.38
CA ASN A 10 3.61 -34.25 -9.67
C ASN A 10 2.92 -33.06 -10.37
N LEU A 11 2.78 -33.11 -11.70
CA LEU A 11 2.12 -32.05 -12.46
C LEU A 11 0.59 -32.06 -12.28
N ILE A 12 -0.01 -33.24 -12.04
CA ILE A 12 -1.47 -33.42 -11.88
C ILE A 12 -2.00 -32.96 -10.51
N ARG A 13 -1.14 -32.70 -9.51
CA ARG A 13 -1.55 -32.26 -8.15
C ARG A 13 -1.65 -30.74 -7.97
N ARG A 14 -1.28 -29.92 -8.96
CA ARG A 14 -1.20 -28.46 -8.82
C ARG A 14 -2.33 -27.65 -9.48
N VAL A 15 -3.36 -28.29 -10.02
CA VAL A 15 -4.48 -27.58 -10.66
C VAL A 15 -5.81 -28.20 -10.26
N PRO A 16 -6.55 -27.62 -9.30
CA PRO A 16 -7.94 -27.98 -9.08
C PRO A 16 -8.82 -27.27 -10.12
N GLY A 17 -9.56 -28.02 -10.94
CA GLY A 17 -10.70 -27.45 -11.68
C GLY A 17 -10.89 -27.77 -13.16
N LEU A 18 -10.29 -28.83 -13.75
CA LEU A 18 -10.64 -29.24 -15.13
C LEU A 18 -11.36 -30.59 -15.19
N SER A 19 -12.55 -30.57 -15.79
CA SER A 19 -13.46 -31.73 -15.89
C SER A 19 -12.99 -32.75 -16.93
N ARG A 20 -13.31 -34.03 -16.65
CA ARG A 20 -12.86 -35.24 -17.36
C ARG A 20 -13.28 -35.33 -18.83
N HIS A 21 -14.15 -34.44 -19.32
CA HIS A 21 -14.63 -34.47 -20.71
C HIS A 21 -13.66 -33.83 -21.72
N LYS A 22 -12.73 -32.98 -21.29
CA LYS A 22 -11.75 -32.36 -22.22
C LYS A 22 -10.53 -33.25 -22.51
N ILE A 23 -10.30 -34.28 -21.71
CA ILE A 23 -9.20 -35.24 -21.91
C ILE A 23 -9.57 -36.33 -22.94
N ALA A 24 -10.87 -36.59 -23.13
CA ALA A 24 -11.35 -37.60 -24.08
C ALA A 24 -11.31 -37.13 -25.55
N VAL A 25 -11.35 -35.82 -25.82
CA VAL A 25 -11.41 -35.27 -27.20
C VAL A 25 -10.04 -35.26 -27.87
N ILE A 26 -8.95 -35.13 -27.10
CA ILE A 26 -7.58 -35.06 -27.65
C ILE A 26 -7.05 -36.47 -28.01
N ALA A 27 -7.60 -37.53 -27.42
CA ALA A 27 -7.23 -38.91 -27.73
C ALA A 27 -7.90 -39.46 -29.01
N ALA A 28 -8.90 -38.77 -29.58
CA ALA A 28 -9.71 -39.25 -30.70
C ALA A 28 -9.22 -38.83 -32.09
N LEU A 29 -8.14 -38.04 -32.20
CA LEU A 29 -7.64 -37.53 -33.50
C LEU A 29 -6.37 -38.21 -34.04
N ALA A 30 -5.91 -39.30 -33.42
CA ALA A 30 -4.63 -39.95 -33.79
C ALA A 30 -4.76 -41.41 -34.28
N ALA A 31 -5.88 -41.77 -34.93
CA ALA A 31 -6.02 -43.08 -35.56
C ALA A 31 -6.97 -43.02 -36.78
N VAL A 32 -6.41 -43.07 -38.00
CA VAL A 32 -6.95 -43.63 -39.28
C VAL A 32 -5.84 -43.39 -40.32
N ALA A 33 -5.01 -44.40 -40.61
CA ALA A 33 -5.11 -45.37 -41.72
C ALA A 33 -4.45 -44.85 -43.01
N VAL A 34 -3.27 -45.34 -43.43
CA VAL A 34 -2.96 -46.66 -44.05
C VAL A 34 -3.29 -46.69 -45.56
N LEU A 35 -2.22 -46.72 -46.35
CA LEU A 35 -1.96 -47.63 -47.50
C LEU A 35 -2.77 -47.51 -48.80
N SER A 36 -2.07 -47.43 -49.94
CA SER A 36 -2.20 -48.26 -51.17
C SER A 36 -1.72 -47.45 -52.41
N VAL A 37 -0.62 -47.83 -53.10
CA VAL A 37 -0.46 -48.87 -54.14
C VAL A 37 -0.88 -48.39 -55.55
N ARG A 38 0.07 -48.54 -56.50
CA ARG A 38 0.02 -48.61 -57.98
C ARG A 38 0.35 -47.37 -58.83
N THR A 39 1.55 -47.41 -59.39
CA THR A 39 1.82 -47.12 -60.81
C THR A 39 1.62 -48.38 -61.67
N PRO A 40 1.12 -48.24 -62.90
CA PRO A 40 1.63 -48.94 -64.08
C PRO A 40 2.15 -47.89 -65.09
N LEU A 41 3.34 -48.05 -65.69
CA LEU A 41 3.69 -48.93 -66.81
C LEU A 41 2.79 -48.72 -68.06
N ILE A 42 3.42 -48.32 -69.18
CA ILE A 42 3.18 -48.62 -70.62
C ILE A 42 3.93 -47.50 -71.40
N LEU A 43 5.03 -47.70 -72.13
CA LEU A 43 5.38 -48.60 -73.26
C LEU A 43 5.14 -47.95 -74.65
N ALA A 44 6.26 -47.79 -75.36
CA ALA A 44 6.49 -47.85 -76.82
C ALA A 44 5.76 -46.85 -77.75
N ALA A 45 6.49 -46.23 -78.69
CA ALA A 45 6.90 -46.83 -79.97
C ALA A 45 7.25 -45.74 -81.01
N ALA A 46 8.46 -45.85 -81.55
CA ALA A 46 8.83 -45.81 -82.97
C ALA A 46 8.09 -44.86 -83.97
N SER A 47 8.92 -44.08 -84.67
CA SER A 47 9.20 -44.16 -86.13
C SER A 47 8.80 -42.99 -87.05
N SER A 48 9.75 -42.73 -87.97
CA SER A 48 9.62 -42.23 -89.35
C SER A 48 9.35 -40.72 -89.52
N SER A 49 9.79 -40.02 -90.56
CA SER A 49 10.76 -40.17 -91.67
C SER A 49 10.67 -38.86 -92.47
N SER A 50 11.76 -38.41 -93.12
CA SER A 50 11.70 -37.72 -94.43
C SER A 50 13.11 -37.38 -94.94
N ASP A 51 13.43 -37.89 -96.13
CA ASP A 51 14.64 -37.62 -96.94
C ASP A 51 14.58 -36.23 -97.63
N PRO A 52 15.44 -35.89 -98.62
CA PRO A 52 16.59 -35.00 -98.51
C PRO A 52 16.43 -33.73 -99.40
N PRO A 53 17.49 -32.93 -99.61
CA PRO A 53 17.93 -32.82 -101.01
C PRO A 53 19.45 -32.83 -101.21
N ALA A 54 19.82 -33.17 -102.44
CA ALA A 54 21.15 -33.49 -102.89
C ALA A 54 22.02 -32.28 -103.27
N ALA A 55 23.32 -32.48 -103.04
CA ALA A 55 24.47 -32.21 -103.92
C ALA A 55 24.73 -30.78 -104.45
N GLY A 56 25.88 -30.24 -104.03
CA GLY A 56 26.68 -29.27 -104.77
C GLY A 56 28.17 -29.48 -104.51
N LYS A 57 28.89 -30.03 -105.51
CA LYS A 57 30.36 -30.17 -105.55
C LYS A 57 31.03 -28.81 -105.84
N GLY A 58 32.18 -28.54 -105.22
CA GLY A 58 33.12 -27.50 -105.67
C GLY A 58 34.33 -27.36 -104.75
N GLY A 59 35.52 -27.77 -105.23
CA GLY A 59 36.77 -27.71 -104.47
C GLY A 59 37.51 -26.37 -104.59
N GLY A 60 38.37 -26.09 -103.61
CA GLY A 60 39.37 -25.02 -103.63
C GLY A 60 39.88 -24.71 -102.22
N LYS A 61 41.12 -25.08 -101.90
CA LYS A 61 41.77 -24.79 -100.60
C LYS A 61 41.99 -23.27 -100.44
N GLY A 62 41.35 -22.65 -99.45
CA GLY A 62 41.63 -21.28 -98.96
C GLY A 62 41.64 -21.25 -97.42
N LEU A 63 42.47 -20.41 -96.80
CA LEU A 63 42.64 -20.32 -95.34
C LEU A 63 41.37 -19.77 -94.65
N LEU A 64 41.01 -20.32 -93.47
CA LEU A 64 39.85 -19.89 -92.67
C LEU A 64 40.19 -18.65 -91.81
N SER A 65 39.23 -17.74 -91.63
CA SER A 65 39.37 -16.52 -90.82
C SER A 65 38.70 -16.67 -89.46
N VAL A 66 39.41 -16.35 -88.37
CA VAL A 66 38.92 -16.51 -86.98
C VAL A 66 39.16 -15.29 -86.10
N GLU A 67 38.36 -15.14 -85.05
CA GLU A 67 38.42 -14.03 -84.10
C GLU A 67 38.93 -14.54 -82.74
N VAL A 68 39.91 -13.85 -82.14
CA VAL A 68 40.55 -14.28 -80.88
C VAL A 68 40.42 -13.24 -79.76
N SER A 69 40.38 -13.71 -78.51
CA SER A 69 40.41 -12.89 -77.29
C SER A 69 41.59 -13.29 -76.40
N PRO A 70 42.30 -12.35 -75.74
CA PRO A 70 43.33 -12.69 -74.77
C PRO A 70 42.73 -13.29 -73.49
N VAL A 71 43.41 -14.27 -72.90
CA VAL A 71 43.09 -14.81 -71.56
C VAL A 71 43.60 -13.84 -70.48
N ALA A 72 42.78 -13.49 -69.49
CA ALA A 72 43.14 -12.60 -68.39
C ALA A 72 42.56 -13.06 -67.04
N ASP A 73 43.22 -12.70 -65.94
CA ASP A 73 42.68 -12.92 -64.60
C ASP A 73 41.48 -12.01 -64.35
N GLN A 74 40.33 -12.62 -64.07
CA GLN A 74 39.08 -11.91 -63.76
C GLN A 74 38.45 -12.56 -62.52
N VAL A 75 37.75 -11.75 -61.72
CA VAL A 75 36.92 -12.28 -60.64
C VAL A 75 35.63 -12.81 -61.26
N VAL A 76 35.42 -14.11 -61.17
CA VAL A 76 34.21 -14.78 -61.66
C VAL A 76 33.31 -15.05 -60.46
N ALA A 77 32.31 -14.20 -60.27
CA ALA A 77 31.31 -14.35 -59.22
C ALA A 77 30.00 -14.91 -59.80
N PRO A 78 29.56 -16.10 -59.39
CA PRO A 78 28.24 -16.58 -59.77
C PRO A 78 27.18 -15.73 -59.06
N THR A 79 26.15 -15.36 -59.82
CA THR A 79 24.98 -14.65 -59.29
C THR A 79 23.78 -15.57 -59.40
N MET A 80 23.08 -15.77 -58.30
CA MET A 80 21.79 -16.45 -58.30
C MET A 80 20.68 -15.41 -58.24
N GLN A 81 19.75 -15.49 -59.19
CA GLN A 81 18.54 -14.66 -59.18
C GLN A 81 17.37 -15.49 -58.68
N LEU A 82 16.72 -14.99 -57.64
CA LEU A 82 15.52 -15.53 -57.06
C LEU A 82 14.37 -14.55 -57.20
N SER A 83 13.15 -15.06 -57.23
CA SER A 83 11.94 -14.24 -57.25
C SER A 83 11.24 -14.36 -55.90
N GLY A 84 10.93 -13.21 -55.31
CA GLY A 84 10.19 -13.10 -54.05
C GLY A 84 9.11 -12.03 -54.11
N VAL A 85 8.44 -11.83 -53.00
CA VAL A 85 7.42 -10.79 -52.82
C VAL A 85 7.78 -9.96 -51.59
N VAL A 86 7.69 -8.64 -51.70
CA VAL A 86 7.87 -7.75 -50.55
C VAL A 86 6.68 -7.91 -49.60
N ALA A 87 6.94 -8.29 -48.36
CA ALA A 87 5.99 -8.36 -47.26
C ALA A 87 6.25 -7.24 -46.24
N SER A 88 5.36 -7.08 -45.26
CA SER A 88 5.60 -6.24 -44.07
C SER A 88 5.68 -7.12 -42.84
N ALA A 89 6.63 -6.84 -41.96
CA ALA A 89 6.79 -7.50 -40.68
C ALA A 89 5.60 -7.27 -39.72
N SER A 90 4.76 -6.27 -39.99
CA SER A 90 3.65 -5.89 -39.11
C SER A 90 2.43 -5.45 -39.93
N THR A 91 1.52 -6.38 -40.18
CA THR A 91 0.19 -6.07 -40.73
C THR A 91 -0.85 -6.34 -39.64
N LEU A 92 -1.65 -5.34 -39.30
CA LEU A 92 -2.69 -5.46 -38.29
C LEU A 92 -3.98 -4.78 -38.75
N ASP A 93 -5.08 -5.51 -38.63
CA ASP A 93 -6.41 -4.93 -38.75
C ASP A 93 -6.75 -4.20 -37.46
N VAL A 94 -6.87 -2.88 -37.55
CA VAL A 94 -7.31 -2.04 -36.45
C VAL A 94 -8.82 -2.17 -36.36
N VAL A 95 -9.27 -2.82 -35.30
CA VAL A 95 -10.69 -3.06 -35.02
C VAL A 95 -11.27 -2.01 -34.08
N ALA A 96 -12.60 -1.87 -34.08
CA ALA A 96 -13.30 -1.09 -33.07
C ALA A 96 -13.18 -1.75 -31.69
N GLY A 97 -12.69 -1.00 -30.70
CA GLY A 97 -12.64 -1.45 -29.30
C GLY A 97 -14.02 -1.52 -28.64
N GLN A 98 -14.92 -0.58 -29.02
CA GLN A 98 -16.30 -0.52 -28.55
C GLN A 98 -17.30 -0.35 -29.69
N SER A 99 -18.55 -0.73 -29.42
CA SER A 99 -19.65 -0.56 -30.38
C SER A 99 -20.13 0.89 -30.39
N GLY A 100 -20.27 1.49 -31.58
CA GLY A 100 -20.67 2.89 -31.73
C GLY A 100 -20.86 3.32 -33.18
N LEU A 101 -21.32 4.57 -33.37
CA LEU A 101 -21.41 5.20 -34.68
C LEU A 101 -20.08 5.87 -35.02
N VAL A 102 -19.56 5.63 -36.23
CA VAL A 102 -18.34 6.31 -36.69
C VAL A 102 -18.66 7.77 -36.99
N THR A 103 -18.20 8.69 -36.15
CA THR A 103 -18.42 10.13 -36.32
C THR A 103 -17.47 10.70 -37.37
N SER A 104 -16.21 10.30 -37.32
CA SER A 104 -15.21 10.71 -38.31
C SER A 104 -14.14 9.65 -38.51
N VAL A 105 -13.63 9.56 -39.73
CA VAL A 105 -12.41 8.84 -40.07
C VAL A 105 -11.39 9.92 -40.45
N LEU A 106 -10.32 10.04 -39.67
CA LEU A 106 -9.34 11.12 -39.77
C LEU A 106 -8.17 10.78 -40.69
N VAL A 107 -8.18 9.57 -41.27
CA VAL A 107 -7.11 9.06 -42.13
C VAL A 107 -7.63 8.56 -43.47
N ALA A 108 -6.82 8.72 -44.51
CA ALA A 108 -7.12 8.25 -45.86
C ALA A 108 -6.28 7.02 -46.24
N PRO A 109 -6.76 6.15 -47.14
CA PRO A 109 -5.93 5.09 -47.74
C PRO A 109 -4.64 5.66 -48.34
N GLY A 110 -3.51 5.02 -48.07
CA GLY A 110 -2.18 5.45 -48.49
C GLY A 110 -1.51 6.50 -47.59
N GLN A 111 -2.20 7.01 -46.56
CA GLN A 111 -1.62 7.97 -45.62
C GLN A 111 -0.68 7.30 -44.61
N SER A 112 0.49 7.89 -44.38
CA SER A 112 1.40 7.50 -43.30
C SER A 112 0.90 8.02 -41.96
N VAL A 113 0.91 7.16 -40.94
CA VAL A 113 0.50 7.47 -39.58
C VAL A 113 1.61 7.15 -38.58
N SER A 114 1.68 7.95 -37.52
CA SER A 114 2.60 7.71 -36.40
C SER A 114 1.94 6.86 -35.31
N ALA A 115 2.74 6.18 -34.49
CA ALA A 115 2.22 5.46 -33.32
C ALA A 115 1.47 6.43 -32.38
N GLY A 116 0.28 6.04 -31.92
CA GLY A 116 -0.62 6.84 -31.08
C GLY A 116 -1.48 7.86 -31.83
N GLN A 117 -1.32 8.01 -33.15
CA GLN A 117 -2.14 8.94 -33.93
C GLN A 117 -3.60 8.47 -33.98
N THR A 118 -4.56 9.37 -33.77
CA THR A 118 -6.00 9.08 -33.91
C THR A 118 -6.35 8.79 -35.35
N LEU A 119 -7.04 7.66 -35.57
CA LEU A 119 -7.41 7.15 -36.87
C LEU A 119 -8.90 7.34 -37.15
N ALA A 120 -9.74 7.05 -36.16
CA ALA A 120 -11.18 7.20 -36.24
C ALA A 120 -11.75 7.56 -34.87
N GLN A 121 -12.88 8.25 -34.88
CA GLN A 121 -13.61 8.61 -33.68
C GLN A 121 -15.04 8.07 -33.75
N LEU A 122 -15.41 7.30 -32.73
CA LEU A 122 -16.72 6.72 -32.56
C LEU A 122 -17.51 7.51 -31.50
N SER A 123 -18.83 7.49 -31.59
CA SER A 123 -19.74 8.03 -30.59
C SER A 123 -20.72 6.95 -30.16
N SER A 124 -20.98 6.85 -28.86
CA SER A 124 -21.93 5.89 -28.30
C SER A 124 -22.81 6.56 -27.26
N PRO A 125 -24.04 6.99 -27.62
CA PRO A 125 -24.95 7.65 -26.69
C PRO A 125 -25.28 6.81 -25.45
N SER A 126 -25.21 5.48 -25.57
CA SER A 126 -25.41 4.57 -24.43
C SER A 126 -24.25 4.60 -23.44
N LEU A 127 -23.00 4.66 -23.91
CA LEU A 127 -21.83 4.77 -23.03
C LEU A 127 -21.76 6.15 -22.38
N GLU A 128 -22.08 7.20 -23.12
CA GLU A 128 -22.17 8.58 -22.59
C GLU A 128 -23.25 8.67 -21.50
N SER A 129 -24.43 8.10 -21.73
CA SER A 129 -25.49 8.05 -20.71
C SER A 129 -25.08 7.20 -19.50
N SER A 130 -24.37 6.10 -19.71
CA SER A 130 -23.85 5.26 -18.63
C SER A 130 -22.78 5.98 -17.80
N LEU A 131 -21.92 6.78 -18.43
CA LEU A 131 -20.93 7.60 -17.74
C LEU A 131 -21.63 8.65 -16.88
N ALA A 132 -22.60 9.38 -17.45
CA ALA A 132 -23.38 10.38 -16.73
C ALA A 132 -24.14 9.77 -15.52
N GLN A 133 -24.68 8.55 -15.65
CA GLN A 133 -25.30 7.83 -14.53
C GLN A 133 -24.29 7.44 -13.44
N ALA A 134 -23.11 6.95 -13.83
CA ALA A 134 -22.06 6.60 -12.88
C ALA A 134 -21.53 7.83 -12.13
N GLU A 135 -21.32 8.94 -12.83
CA GLU A 135 -20.92 10.23 -12.25
C GLU A 135 -21.98 10.79 -11.31
N ALA A 136 -23.27 10.69 -11.68
CA ALA A 136 -24.37 11.09 -10.81
C ALA A 136 -24.42 10.25 -9.52
N LYS A 137 -24.07 8.96 -9.59
CA LYS A 137 -23.98 8.08 -8.41
C LYS A 137 -22.85 8.53 -7.48
N VAL A 138 -21.65 8.78 -8.03
CA VAL A 138 -20.53 9.35 -7.27
C VAL A 138 -20.94 10.67 -6.61
N ALA A 139 -21.57 11.58 -7.34
CA ALA A 139 -22.00 12.87 -6.79
C ALA A 139 -23.04 12.71 -5.67
N GLY A 140 -23.98 11.77 -5.80
CA GLY A 140 -24.96 11.44 -4.77
C GLY A 140 -24.31 10.86 -3.51
N ASP A 141 -23.39 9.92 -3.66
CA ASP A 141 -22.70 9.28 -2.54
C ASP A 141 -21.68 10.23 -1.89
N GLN A 142 -21.07 11.15 -2.64
CA GLN A 142 -20.26 12.25 -2.10
C GLN A 142 -21.11 13.26 -1.30
N ALA A 143 -22.32 13.57 -1.78
CA ALA A 143 -23.24 14.42 -1.04
C ALA A 143 -23.68 13.76 0.27
N LYS A 144 -23.96 12.45 0.25
CA LYS A 144 -24.25 11.66 1.45
C LYS A 144 -23.06 11.63 2.41
N LEU A 145 -21.84 11.40 1.92
CA LEU A 145 -20.64 11.46 2.75
C LEU A 145 -20.45 12.84 3.39
N ALA A 146 -20.69 13.93 2.64
CA ALA A 146 -20.63 15.29 3.16
C ALA A 146 -21.73 15.57 4.19
N GLU A 147 -22.94 15.05 3.97
CA GLU A 147 -24.04 15.08 4.94
C GLU A 147 -23.66 14.31 6.21
N ASP A 148 -23.09 13.11 6.12
CA ASP A 148 -22.68 12.34 7.30
C ASP A 148 -21.46 12.97 8.03
N GLN A 149 -20.64 13.75 7.32
CA GLN A 149 -19.52 14.53 7.89
C GLN A 149 -19.98 15.82 8.62
N VAL A 150 -20.92 16.56 8.03
CA VAL A 150 -21.39 17.86 8.54
C VAL A 150 -22.67 17.69 9.37
N GLY A 151 -23.63 16.99 8.80
CA GLY A 151 -24.99 16.72 9.26
C GLY A 151 -25.09 15.55 10.21
N THR A 152 -24.17 15.42 11.15
CA THR A 152 -24.50 14.76 12.41
C THR A 152 -24.74 13.23 12.31
N GLY A 153 -23.64 12.47 12.23
CA GLY A 153 -23.51 11.29 13.11
C GLY A 153 -23.75 11.63 14.61
N SER A 154 -23.94 12.92 14.92
CA SER A 154 -24.22 13.52 16.20
C SER A 154 -25.67 13.63 16.62
N GLY A 155 -26.66 13.04 15.94
CA GLY A 155 -27.91 12.72 16.65
C GLY A 155 -27.61 11.84 17.86
N GLY A 156 -26.91 10.72 17.59
CA GLY A 156 -26.38 9.82 18.61
C GLY A 156 -25.27 10.45 19.45
N LEU A 157 -24.28 11.12 18.84
CA LEU A 157 -23.17 11.73 19.63
C LEU A 157 -23.63 12.88 20.53
N THR A 158 -24.52 13.76 20.07
CA THR A 158 -25.04 14.85 20.92
C THR A 158 -25.88 14.28 22.05
N GLN A 159 -26.72 13.26 21.78
CA GLN A 159 -27.46 12.58 22.84
C GLN A 159 -26.52 11.89 23.84
N ALA A 160 -25.50 11.18 23.36
CA ALA A 160 -24.53 10.50 24.22
C ALA A 160 -23.68 11.50 25.01
N GLN A 161 -23.33 12.65 24.43
CA GLN A 161 -22.65 13.74 25.14
C GLN A 161 -23.55 14.34 26.22
N ALA A 162 -24.82 14.61 25.91
CA ALA A 162 -25.78 15.10 26.91
C ALA A 162 -25.98 14.08 28.05
N GLN A 163 -25.97 12.78 27.75
CA GLN A 163 -26.00 11.72 28.77
C GLN A 163 -24.72 11.70 29.62
N LEU A 164 -23.55 11.92 29.01
CA LEU A 164 -22.29 12.04 29.74
C LEU A 164 -22.30 13.24 30.69
N ASP A 165 -22.70 14.40 30.20
CA ASP A 165 -22.76 15.63 30.99
C ASP A 165 -23.78 15.51 32.15
N ALA A 166 -24.93 14.90 31.88
CA ALA A 166 -25.94 14.60 32.90
C ALA A 166 -25.40 13.63 33.96
N ALA A 167 -24.67 12.59 33.55
CA ALA A 167 -24.08 11.61 34.49
C ALA A 167 -22.94 12.20 35.32
N GLN A 168 -22.11 13.07 34.74
CA GLN A 168 -21.08 13.82 35.46
C GLN A 168 -21.71 14.75 36.51
N THR A 169 -22.77 15.47 36.13
CA THR A 169 -23.52 16.33 37.06
C THR A 169 -24.17 15.53 38.18
N ALA A 170 -24.74 14.36 37.86
CA ALA A 170 -25.32 13.46 38.86
C ALA A 170 -24.26 12.94 39.85
N LEU A 171 -23.05 12.63 39.39
CA LEU A 171 -21.94 12.22 40.25
C LEU A 171 -21.52 13.36 41.19
N ALA A 172 -21.30 14.56 40.66
CA ALA A 172 -20.93 15.72 41.46
C ALA A 172 -21.99 16.03 42.54
N ASN A 173 -23.28 15.94 42.19
CA ASN A 173 -24.37 16.13 43.15
C ASN A 173 -24.40 15.03 44.22
N ALA A 174 -24.13 13.77 43.87
CA ALA A 174 -24.09 12.66 44.82
C ALA A 174 -22.89 12.78 45.78
N GLU A 175 -21.72 13.19 45.28
CA GLU A 175 -20.53 13.44 46.09
C GLU A 175 -20.75 14.60 47.07
N GLN A 176 -21.40 15.68 46.61
CA GLN A 176 -21.78 16.79 47.49
C GLN A 176 -22.78 16.33 48.57
N ALA A 177 -23.80 15.55 48.21
CA ALA A 177 -24.77 15.02 49.17
C ALA A 177 -24.11 14.12 50.23
N LEU A 178 -23.12 13.31 49.85
CA LEU A 178 -22.32 12.52 50.81
C LEU A 178 -21.52 13.42 51.76
N SER A 179 -20.87 14.46 51.23
CA SER A 179 -20.15 15.44 52.04
C SER A 179 -21.08 16.14 53.03
N ASP A 180 -22.24 16.63 52.57
CA ASP A 180 -23.23 17.31 53.42
C ASP A 180 -23.79 16.37 54.50
N THR A 181 -24.01 15.10 54.16
CA THR A 181 -24.43 14.05 55.12
C THR A 181 -23.37 13.83 56.19
N ASN A 182 -22.09 13.77 55.83
CA ASN A 182 -21.01 13.60 56.80
C ASN A 182 -20.93 14.78 57.78
N VAL A 183 -21.07 16.01 57.29
CA VAL A 183 -21.08 17.21 58.14
C VAL A 183 -22.30 17.22 59.07
N ALA A 184 -23.49 16.85 58.57
CA ALA A 184 -24.70 16.78 59.38
C ALA A 184 -24.60 15.71 60.49
N ASN A 185 -24.06 14.54 60.16
CA ASN A 185 -23.84 13.45 61.12
C ASN A 185 -22.83 13.84 62.20
N GLU A 186 -21.71 14.46 61.80
CA GLU A 186 -20.69 14.93 62.74
C GLU A 186 -21.28 15.98 63.72
N ALA A 187 -22.10 16.90 63.21
CA ALA A 187 -22.79 17.88 64.06
C ALA A 187 -23.81 17.24 65.02
N ALA A 188 -24.59 16.27 64.54
CA ALA A 188 -25.56 15.54 65.36
C ALA A 188 -24.88 14.73 66.47
N LEU A 189 -23.77 14.06 66.15
CA LEU A 189 -22.98 13.31 67.12
C LEU A 189 -22.35 14.23 68.16
N ALA A 190 -21.78 15.36 67.74
CA ALA A 190 -21.22 16.35 68.65
C ALA A 190 -22.28 16.90 69.62
N GLN A 191 -23.49 17.16 69.13
CA GLN A 191 -24.61 17.60 69.99
C GLN A 191 -25.03 16.52 70.98
N ALA A 192 -25.15 15.26 70.55
CA ALA A 192 -25.50 14.15 71.44
C ALA A 192 -24.42 13.91 72.51
N GLN A 193 -23.14 14.00 72.14
CA GLN A 193 -22.02 13.90 73.07
C GLN A 193 -21.99 15.05 74.09
N ALA A 194 -22.28 16.28 73.65
CA ALA A 194 -22.38 17.42 74.55
C ALA A 194 -23.51 17.25 75.58
N GLN A 195 -24.66 16.72 75.17
CA GLN A 195 -25.77 16.41 76.08
C GLN A 195 -25.39 15.30 77.09
N ALA A 196 -24.71 14.25 76.63
CA ALA A 196 -24.23 13.19 77.51
C ALA A 196 -23.17 13.69 78.52
N ALA A 197 -22.27 14.58 78.09
CA ALA A 197 -21.27 15.20 78.96
C ALA A 197 -21.92 16.10 80.02
N GLN A 198 -22.94 16.88 79.65
CA GLN A 198 -23.70 17.70 80.60
C GLN A 198 -24.42 16.84 81.64
N ALA A 199 -25.10 15.77 81.22
CA ALA A 199 -25.79 14.87 82.14
C ALA A 199 -24.81 14.15 83.09
N ALA A 200 -23.63 13.74 82.59
CA ALA A 200 -22.58 13.16 83.42
C ALA A 200 -22.02 14.16 84.45
N GLN A 201 -21.93 15.45 84.10
CA GLN A 201 -21.53 16.49 85.04
C GLN A 201 -22.58 16.68 86.14
N THR A 202 -23.88 16.65 85.81
CA THR A 202 -24.95 16.70 86.82
C THR A 202 -24.84 15.56 87.81
N VAL A 203 -24.62 14.32 87.33
CA VAL A 203 -24.38 13.17 88.22
C VAL A 203 -23.21 13.41 89.17
N SER A 204 -22.10 13.97 88.67
CA SER A 204 -20.94 14.29 89.50
C SER A 204 -21.26 15.34 90.57
N ASN A 205 -21.99 16.39 90.22
CA ASN A 205 -22.35 17.47 91.15
C ASN A 205 -23.33 16.98 92.23
N ASP A 206 -24.32 16.18 91.85
CA ASP A 206 -25.31 15.63 92.78
C ASP A 206 -24.66 14.59 93.70
N GLN A 207 -23.69 13.82 93.22
CA GLN A 207 -22.90 12.89 94.05
C GLN A 207 -22.05 13.63 95.09
N GLU A 208 -21.46 14.77 94.73
CA GLU A 208 -20.69 15.62 95.65
C GLU A 208 -21.59 16.27 96.71
N SER A 209 -22.77 16.75 96.30
CA SER A 209 -23.78 17.33 97.20
C SER A 209 -24.26 16.28 98.21
N LEU A 210 -24.64 15.09 97.73
CA LEU A 210 -25.03 13.97 98.56
C LEU A 210 -23.96 13.62 99.59
N THR A 211 -22.70 13.50 99.14
CA THR A 211 -21.58 13.15 100.03
C THR A 211 -21.39 14.21 101.11
N THR A 212 -21.58 15.48 100.77
CA THR A 212 -21.45 16.61 101.70
C THR A 212 -22.57 16.58 102.74
N ASP A 213 -23.81 16.41 102.31
CA ASP A 213 -24.97 16.40 103.21
C ASP A 213 -25.02 15.13 104.07
N GLN A 214 -24.54 13.99 103.57
CA GLN A 214 -24.35 12.77 104.39
C GLN A 214 -23.35 12.97 105.54
N GLN A 215 -22.26 13.70 105.29
CA GLN A 215 -21.29 14.03 106.34
C GLN A 215 -21.89 15.02 107.35
N ALA A 216 -22.67 15.99 106.89
CA ALA A 216 -23.39 16.91 107.75
C ALA A 216 -24.40 16.18 108.65
N LEU A 217 -25.18 15.24 108.10
CA LEU A 217 -26.15 14.46 108.85
C LEU A 217 -25.48 13.63 109.96
N ALA A 218 -24.38 12.95 109.63
CA ALA A 218 -23.62 12.18 110.61
C ALA A 218 -23.09 13.07 111.75
N ALA A 219 -22.69 14.31 111.46
CA ALA A 219 -22.27 15.28 112.47
C ALA A 219 -23.44 15.79 113.32
N ASP A 220 -24.57 16.12 112.69
CA ASP A 220 -25.78 16.60 113.36
C ASP A 220 -26.34 15.54 114.32
N GLN A 221 -26.29 14.26 113.96
CA GLN A 221 -26.71 13.17 114.84
C GLN A 221 -25.79 12.94 116.04
N GLN A 222 -24.49 13.16 115.87
CA GLN A 222 -23.56 13.15 117.00
C GLN A 222 -23.86 14.32 117.95
N ALA A 223 -24.19 15.50 117.42
CA ALA A 223 -24.60 16.65 118.21
C ALA A 223 -25.92 16.41 118.94
N LEU A 224 -26.91 15.82 118.26
CA LEU A 224 -28.19 15.45 118.85
C LEU A 224 -28.04 14.42 119.97
N SER A 225 -27.28 13.34 119.73
CA SER A 225 -26.98 12.34 120.77
C SER A 225 -26.29 12.95 121.98
N SER A 226 -25.39 13.92 121.76
CA SER A 226 -24.70 14.64 122.82
C SER A 226 -25.65 15.56 123.60
N ALA A 227 -26.55 16.26 122.92
CA ALA A 227 -27.56 17.13 123.54
C ALA A 227 -28.57 16.33 124.38
N GLN A 228 -29.06 15.20 123.86
CA GLN A 228 -29.98 14.31 124.57
C GLN A 228 -29.36 13.68 125.82
N SER A 229 -28.04 13.46 125.84
CA SER A 229 -27.36 12.97 127.05
C SER A 229 -27.40 13.96 128.23
N GLN A 230 -27.68 15.24 127.97
CA GLN A 230 -27.86 16.27 128.99
C GLN A 230 -29.31 16.37 129.48
N VAL A 231 -30.25 15.69 128.82
CA VAL A 231 -31.66 15.62 129.22
C VAL A 231 -31.83 14.55 130.30
N THR A 232 -32.17 14.95 131.53
CA THR A 232 -32.20 14.03 132.69
C THR A 232 -33.60 13.59 133.12
N ASN A 233 -34.66 14.28 132.68
CA ASN A 233 -36.05 14.00 133.05
C ASN A 233 -36.97 14.19 131.83
N GLY A 234 -37.79 13.19 131.48
CA GLY A 234 -38.77 13.28 130.39
C GLY A 234 -38.72 12.09 129.41
N PRO A 235 -39.66 12.01 128.44
CA PRO A 235 -39.74 10.92 127.46
C PRO A 235 -38.52 10.80 126.54
N GLY A 236 -37.77 11.90 126.32
CA GLY A 236 -36.53 11.92 125.53
C GLY A 236 -35.28 11.47 126.29
N ALA A 237 -35.36 11.32 127.62
CA ALA A 237 -34.21 10.96 128.45
C ALA A 237 -33.74 9.52 128.15
N GLY A 238 -32.59 9.39 127.48
CA GLY A 238 -31.95 8.11 127.17
C GLY A 238 -32.45 7.40 125.92
N GLN A 239 -33.17 8.08 125.02
CA GLN A 239 -33.48 7.54 123.69
C GLN A 239 -32.18 7.38 122.88
N SER A 240 -31.96 6.17 122.35
CA SER A 240 -30.81 5.89 121.48
C SER A 240 -31.16 6.19 120.04
N ILE A 241 -30.50 7.19 119.46
CA ILE A 241 -30.63 7.48 118.03
C ILE A 241 -29.65 6.60 117.23
N PRO A 242 -30.10 5.92 116.17
CA PRO A 242 -29.21 5.18 115.29
C PRO A 242 -28.15 6.11 114.68
N ALA A 243 -26.87 5.73 114.77
CA ALA A 243 -25.81 6.49 114.12
C ALA A 243 -25.86 6.28 112.60
N TYR A 244 -25.96 7.37 111.84
CA TYR A 244 -25.93 7.37 110.37
C TYR A 244 -24.51 7.15 109.85
N GLY A 245 -24.38 6.18 108.95
CA GLY A 245 -23.17 5.91 108.21
C GLY A 245 -23.17 6.62 106.86
N SER A 246 -22.02 7.13 106.44
CA SER A 246 -21.85 7.77 105.13
C SER A 246 -22.00 6.82 103.93
N SER A 247 -22.28 5.53 104.16
CA SER A 247 -22.55 4.52 103.12
C SER A 247 -24.01 4.05 103.10
N ASP A 248 -24.86 4.65 103.92
CA ASP A 248 -26.24 4.24 104.09
C ASP A 248 -27.08 4.66 102.88
N ASP A 249 -28.03 3.81 102.49
CA ASP A 249 -28.86 3.99 101.30
C ASP A 249 -30.11 4.85 101.58
N LEU A 250 -30.86 5.17 100.53
CA LEU A 250 -32.08 5.98 100.64
C LEU A 250 -33.11 5.40 101.63
N PRO A 251 -33.43 4.08 101.62
CA PRO A 251 -34.30 3.48 102.64
C PRO A 251 -33.78 3.67 104.07
N THR A 252 -32.47 3.50 104.28
CA THR A 252 -31.87 3.71 105.60
C THR A 252 -31.96 5.18 106.01
N THR A 253 -31.70 6.11 105.09
CA THR A 253 -31.82 7.56 105.33
C THR A 253 -33.26 7.96 105.65
N GLN A 254 -34.27 7.40 104.95
CA GLN A 254 -35.69 7.64 105.26
C GLN A 254 -36.08 7.10 106.65
N SER A 255 -35.53 5.96 107.06
CA SER A 255 -35.76 5.43 108.41
C SER A 255 -35.11 6.28 109.51
N VAL A 256 -33.96 6.87 109.20
CA VAL A 256 -33.22 7.79 110.06
C VAL A 256 -33.95 9.12 110.20
N LEU A 257 -34.44 9.69 109.10
CA LEU A 257 -35.30 10.87 109.11
C LEU A 257 -36.51 10.66 110.04
N GLY A 258 -37.21 9.53 109.90
CA GLY A 258 -38.35 9.21 110.78
C GLY A 258 -37.94 9.08 112.26
N SER A 259 -36.75 8.56 112.53
CA SER A 259 -36.21 8.48 113.91
C SER A 259 -35.86 9.86 114.47
N ASP A 260 -35.32 10.76 113.64
CA ASP A 260 -34.98 12.14 114.01
C ASP A 260 -36.24 12.99 114.21
N GLU A 261 -37.30 12.76 113.41
CA GLU A 261 -38.63 13.38 113.60
C GLU A 261 -39.28 12.95 114.93
N ASP A 262 -39.22 11.67 115.26
CA ASP A 262 -39.71 11.14 116.54
C ASP A 262 -38.92 11.72 117.73
N ALA A 263 -37.59 11.85 117.60
CA ALA A 263 -36.72 12.47 118.60
C ALA A 263 -37.06 13.96 118.81
N LEU A 264 -37.25 14.72 117.73
CA LEU A 264 -37.68 16.12 117.80
C LEU A 264 -39.01 16.27 118.54
N ALA A 265 -39.97 15.38 118.27
CA ALA A 265 -41.26 15.39 118.96
C ALA A 265 -41.10 15.11 120.46
N ALA A 266 -40.24 14.16 120.84
CA ALA A 266 -39.96 13.83 122.24
C ALA A 266 -39.22 14.96 122.99
N ASP A 267 -38.25 15.61 122.34
CA ASP A 267 -37.49 16.73 122.91
C ASP A 267 -38.39 17.96 123.08
N GLN A 268 -39.30 18.23 122.14
CA GLN A 268 -40.27 19.32 122.25
C GLN A 268 -41.25 19.10 123.42
N GLN A 269 -41.64 17.85 123.66
CA GLN A 269 -42.44 17.48 124.83
C GLN A 269 -41.66 17.64 126.14
N SER A 270 -40.38 17.27 126.16
CA SER A 270 -39.50 17.42 127.33
C SER A 270 -39.28 18.89 127.68
N LEU A 271 -38.99 19.73 126.68
CA LEU A 271 -38.88 21.19 126.85
C LEU A 271 -40.14 21.80 127.48
N THR A 272 -41.33 21.35 127.04
CA THR A 272 -42.60 21.81 127.61
C THR A 272 -42.69 21.46 129.10
N GLN A 273 -42.33 20.23 129.48
CA GLN A 273 -42.32 19.78 130.88
C GLN A 273 -41.27 20.49 131.73
N ALA A 274 -40.08 20.75 131.18
CA ALA A 274 -39.03 21.50 131.87
C ALA A 274 -39.43 22.96 132.10
N GLN A 275 -40.12 23.60 131.14
CA GLN A 275 -40.67 24.95 131.30
C GLN A 275 -41.73 25.01 132.40
N GLU A 276 -42.64 24.03 132.46
CA GLU A 276 -43.63 23.91 133.54
C GLU A 276 -42.96 23.69 134.91
N SER A 277 -41.89 22.88 134.95
CA SER A 277 -41.10 22.61 136.17
C SER A 277 -40.34 23.85 136.64
N LEU A 278 -39.72 24.59 135.73
CA LEU A 278 -39.07 25.87 136.01
C LEU A 278 -40.06 26.90 136.54
N GLN A 279 -41.23 27.02 135.92
CA GLN A 279 -42.28 27.93 136.38
C GLN A 279 -42.73 27.59 137.80
N SER A 280 -42.84 26.29 138.12
CA SER A 280 -43.19 25.81 139.46
C SER A 280 -42.07 26.10 140.48
N ALA A 281 -40.81 25.86 140.12
CA ALA A 281 -39.65 26.15 140.97
C ALA A 281 -39.45 27.66 141.22
N GLN A 282 -39.67 28.50 140.22
CA GLN A 282 -39.64 29.96 140.35
C GLN A 282 -40.76 30.50 141.26
N GLN A 283 -41.95 29.90 141.20
CA GLN A 283 -43.04 30.24 142.13
C GLN A 283 -42.68 29.89 143.57
N ALA A 284 -42.05 28.73 143.81
CA ALA A 284 -41.54 28.32 145.12
C ALA A 284 -40.43 29.25 145.63
N GLU A 285 -39.44 29.58 144.78
CA GLU A 285 -38.40 30.57 145.11
C GLU A 285 -39.03 31.93 145.48
N GLN A 286 -40.04 32.38 144.75
CA GLN A 286 -40.72 33.65 145.02
C GLN A 286 -41.54 33.63 146.33
N SER A 287 -42.12 32.49 146.72
CA SER A 287 -42.85 32.36 148.00
C SER A 287 -41.93 32.29 149.21
N ASP A 288 -40.82 31.56 149.10
CA ASP A 288 -39.95 31.23 150.23
C ASP A 288 -38.75 32.21 150.38
N CYS A 289 -38.50 33.06 149.38
CA CYS A 289 -37.47 34.12 149.38
C CYS A 289 -38.05 35.56 149.21
N PRO A 290 -38.68 36.16 150.24
CA PRO A 290 -39.27 37.49 150.14
C PRO A 290 -38.23 38.62 149.97
N SER A 291 -38.44 39.48 148.98
CA SER A 291 -37.60 40.65 148.69
C SER A 291 -37.79 41.74 149.75
N GLY A 292 -36.84 41.86 150.68
CA GLY A 292 -36.82 42.96 151.68
C GLY A 292 -36.23 42.64 153.06
N SER A 293 -35.84 41.39 153.34
CA SER A 293 -35.18 41.06 154.61
C SER A 293 -33.70 41.50 154.59
N SER A 294 -33.32 42.43 155.45
CA SER A 294 -31.93 42.87 155.67
C SER A 294 -31.05 41.82 156.39
N SER A 295 -31.38 40.54 156.31
CA SER A 295 -30.60 39.45 156.90
C SER A 295 -29.48 39.02 155.98
N THR A 296 -28.24 39.08 156.46
CA THR A 296 -27.02 38.73 155.75
C THR A 296 -26.85 37.22 155.46
N THR A 297 -27.85 36.37 155.74
CA THR A 297 -27.82 34.92 155.49
C THR A 297 -29.22 34.39 155.11
N PRO A 298 -29.41 33.82 153.90
CA PRO A 298 -30.70 33.26 153.46
C PRO A 298 -31.10 31.98 154.23
N SER A 299 -32.40 31.67 154.31
CA SER A 299 -32.90 30.41 154.93
C SER A 299 -32.47 29.17 154.13
N PRO A 300 -32.33 27.99 154.76
CA PRO A 300 -32.00 26.74 154.05
C PRO A 300 -33.00 26.38 152.95
N GLN A 301 -34.30 26.62 153.17
CA GLN A 301 -35.36 26.39 152.18
C GLN A 301 -35.19 27.31 150.96
N CYS A 302 -34.98 28.62 151.19
CA CYS A 302 -34.72 29.58 150.11
C CYS A 302 -33.43 29.26 149.31
N GLN A 303 -32.39 28.70 149.94
CA GLN A 303 -31.18 28.24 149.22
C GLN A 303 -31.47 27.00 148.36
N GLN A 304 -32.31 26.09 148.84
CA GLN A 304 -32.74 24.92 148.10
C GLN A 304 -33.62 25.29 146.90
N ASP A 305 -34.67 26.12 147.09
CA ASP A 305 -35.58 26.51 146.01
C ASP A 305 -34.86 27.29 144.90
N ARG A 306 -33.85 28.11 145.25
CA ARG A 306 -32.97 28.78 144.28
C ARG A 306 -32.06 27.80 143.52
N SER A 307 -31.58 26.74 144.20
CA SER A 307 -30.84 25.66 143.54
C SER A 307 -31.72 24.84 142.61
N ASP A 308 -32.98 24.60 143.00
CA ASP A 308 -33.96 23.86 142.21
C ASP A 308 -34.40 24.67 140.99
N ALA A 309 -34.64 25.98 141.13
CA ALA A 309 -34.90 26.89 140.01
C ALA A 309 -33.70 26.98 139.04
N ALA A 310 -32.46 27.03 139.56
CA ALA A 310 -31.26 27.00 138.74
C ALA A 310 -31.09 25.66 137.98
N THR A 311 -31.42 24.55 138.63
CA THR A 311 -31.40 23.21 138.01
C THR A 311 -32.49 23.08 136.94
N ALA A 312 -33.70 23.56 137.21
CA ALA A 312 -34.80 23.58 136.26
C ALA A 312 -34.50 24.48 135.05
N GLN A 313 -33.85 25.63 135.25
CA GLN A 313 -33.41 26.48 134.15
C GLN A 313 -32.35 25.78 133.29
N THR A 314 -31.39 25.11 133.93
CA THR A 314 -30.38 24.31 133.22
C THR A 314 -31.03 23.20 132.39
N GLN A 315 -32.10 22.59 132.89
CA GLN A 315 -32.87 21.58 132.16
C GLN A 315 -33.64 22.18 130.97
N VAL A 316 -34.24 23.37 131.12
CA VAL A 316 -34.86 24.09 129.98
C VAL A 316 -33.84 24.41 128.90
N ASP A 317 -32.66 24.90 129.28
CA ASP A 317 -31.59 25.24 128.34
C ASP A 317 -31.07 23.97 127.62
N ALA A 318 -30.96 22.84 128.34
CA ALA A 318 -30.58 21.54 127.78
C ALA A 318 -31.64 21.00 126.81
N ASP A 319 -32.92 21.03 127.17
CA ASP A 319 -34.02 20.59 126.30
C ASP A 319 -34.16 21.49 125.07
N GLN A 320 -33.96 22.80 125.22
CA GLN A 320 -33.98 23.73 124.11
C GLN A 320 -32.80 23.49 123.15
N ALA A 321 -31.62 23.13 123.67
CA ALA A 321 -30.49 22.71 122.84
C ALA A 321 -30.76 21.37 122.12
N ALA A 322 -31.42 20.41 122.78
CA ALA A 322 -31.82 19.14 122.18
C ALA A 322 -32.83 19.34 121.03
N VAL A 323 -33.87 20.16 121.23
CA VAL A 323 -34.83 20.52 120.17
C VAL A 323 -34.14 21.17 118.97
N GLN A 324 -33.18 22.08 119.20
CA GLN A 324 -32.43 22.72 118.12
C GLN A 324 -31.57 21.72 117.34
N ALA A 325 -30.87 20.83 118.04
CA ALA A 325 -30.09 19.77 117.42
C ALA A 325 -30.97 18.81 116.62
N ALA A 326 -32.14 18.44 117.15
CA ALA A 326 -33.09 17.54 116.49
C ALA A 326 -33.69 18.19 115.23
N THR A 327 -34.03 19.47 115.31
CA THR A 327 -34.53 20.24 114.14
C THR A 327 -33.47 20.30 113.03
N GLN A 328 -32.21 20.52 113.39
CA GLN A 328 -31.11 20.56 112.42
C GLN A 328 -30.88 19.18 111.79
N ALA A 329 -30.90 18.10 112.58
CA ALA A 329 -30.76 16.74 112.09
C ALA A 329 -31.88 16.36 111.09
N VAL A 330 -33.15 16.62 111.43
CA VAL A 330 -34.29 16.42 110.51
C VAL A 330 -34.08 17.20 109.21
N SER A 331 -33.74 18.48 109.29
CA SER A 331 -33.52 19.31 108.09
C SER A 331 -32.38 18.80 107.22
N THR A 332 -31.31 18.27 107.80
CA THR A 332 -30.19 17.71 107.04
C THR A 332 -30.56 16.35 106.46
N ALA A 333 -31.30 15.51 107.19
CA ALA A 333 -31.80 14.22 106.70
C ALA A 333 -32.74 14.38 105.50
N ASP A 334 -33.64 15.37 105.53
CA ASP A 334 -34.50 15.74 104.40
C ASP A 334 -33.68 16.09 103.14
N LYS A 335 -32.60 16.85 103.30
CA LYS A 335 -31.70 17.20 102.19
C LYS A 335 -31.01 15.97 101.61
N VAL A 336 -30.51 15.07 102.47
CA VAL A 336 -29.88 13.82 102.01
C VAL A 336 -30.87 12.98 101.20
N VAL A 337 -32.14 12.88 101.65
CA VAL A 337 -33.21 12.20 100.88
C VAL A 337 -33.42 12.86 99.52
N ALA A 338 -33.50 14.20 99.48
CA ALA A 338 -33.65 14.95 98.23
C ALA A 338 -32.46 14.76 97.27
N ASP A 339 -31.23 14.73 97.79
CA ASP A 339 -30.01 14.52 97.01
C ASP A 339 -29.93 13.10 96.42
N PHE A 340 -30.39 12.08 97.16
CA PHE A 340 -30.52 10.71 96.62
C PHE A 340 -31.50 10.66 95.44
N GLU A 341 -32.65 11.32 95.55
CA GLU A 341 -33.62 11.39 94.46
C GLU A 341 -33.08 12.18 93.25
N ALA A 342 -32.39 13.30 93.50
CA ALA A 342 -31.73 14.10 92.47
C ALA A 342 -30.67 13.26 91.72
N LEU A 343 -29.81 12.57 92.45
CA LEU A 343 -28.79 11.69 91.89
C LEU A 343 -29.41 10.56 91.05
N ALA A 344 -30.47 9.91 91.53
CA ALA A 344 -31.17 8.87 90.78
C ALA A 344 -31.75 9.41 89.45
N ASN A 345 -32.35 10.60 89.49
CA ASN A 345 -32.87 11.28 88.29
C ASN A 345 -31.74 11.67 87.32
N ALA A 346 -30.61 12.17 87.83
CA ALA A 346 -29.44 12.53 87.03
C ALA A 346 -28.81 11.29 86.36
N GLN A 347 -28.71 10.17 87.08
CA GLN A 347 -28.22 8.90 86.54
C GLN A 347 -29.12 8.36 85.42
N ALA A 348 -30.44 8.44 85.59
CA ALA A 348 -31.40 8.06 84.55
C ALA A 348 -31.28 8.97 83.30
N ALA A 349 -31.11 10.29 83.50
CA ALA A 349 -30.87 11.24 82.43
C ALA A 349 -29.55 10.97 81.68
N ALA A 350 -28.47 10.66 82.41
CA ALA A 350 -27.18 10.32 81.83
C ALA A 350 -27.23 9.03 81.00
N SER A 351 -27.89 7.98 81.50
CA SER A 351 -28.11 6.74 80.75
C SER A 351 -28.91 6.97 79.46
N THR A 352 -29.96 7.80 79.53
CA THR A 352 -30.77 8.18 78.35
C THR A 352 -29.95 8.97 77.34
N ALA A 353 -29.13 9.92 77.79
CA ALA A 353 -28.26 10.70 76.91
C ALA A 353 -27.18 9.84 76.24
N GLN A 354 -26.60 8.88 76.98
CA GLN A 354 -25.66 7.90 76.41
C GLN A 354 -26.34 6.99 75.37
N ALA A 355 -27.56 6.52 75.63
CA ALA A 355 -28.33 5.75 74.66
C ALA A 355 -28.62 6.56 73.38
N ASN A 356 -28.87 7.87 73.50
CA ASN A 356 -29.04 8.76 72.35
C ASN A 356 -27.77 8.87 71.49
N VAL A 357 -26.57 8.91 72.11
CA VAL A 357 -25.30 8.87 71.35
C VAL A 357 -25.21 7.61 70.49
N GLY A 358 -25.50 6.43 71.06
CA GLY A 358 -25.51 5.18 70.30
C GLY A 358 -26.58 5.16 69.19
N ALA A 359 -27.75 5.75 69.44
CA ALA A 359 -28.81 5.87 68.43
C ALA A 359 -28.44 6.81 67.28
N VAL A 360 -27.74 7.92 67.56
CA VAL A 360 -27.22 8.83 66.53
C VAL A 360 -26.15 8.13 65.70
N GLN A 361 -25.17 7.46 66.32
CA GLN A 361 -24.14 6.69 65.60
C GLN A 361 -24.72 5.64 64.65
N ALA A 362 -25.81 4.95 65.06
CA ALA A 362 -26.49 3.98 64.20
C ALA A 362 -27.16 4.65 62.99
N ARG A 363 -27.79 5.83 63.16
CA ARG A 363 -28.37 6.63 62.08
C ARG A 363 -27.30 7.19 61.15
N ASP A 364 -26.15 7.57 61.69
CA ASP A 364 -25.02 8.08 60.93
C ASP A 364 -24.51 7.04 59.95
N SER A 365 -24.28 5.81 60.41
CA SER A 365 -23.85 4.70 59.54
C SER A 365 -24.87 4.43 58.44
N GLN A 366 -26.17 4.41 58.76
CA GLN A 366 -27.23 4.16 57.79
C GLN A 366 -27.34 5.28 56.73
N SER A 367 -27.23 6.54 57.13
CA SER A 367 -27.30 7.68 56.22
C SER A 367 -26.07 7.77 55.31
N GLN A 368 -24.88 7.45 55.83
CA GLN A 368 -23.66 7.33 55.03
C GLN A 368 -23.76 6.22 54.00
N ASP A 369 -24.25 5.03 54.38
CA ASP A 369 -24.43 3.91 53.45
C ASP A 369 -25.39 4.29 52.30
N GLN A 370 -26.45 5.03 52.60
CA GLN A 370 -27.40 5.53 51.60
C GLN A 370 -26.76 6.56 50.66
N ALA A 371 -26.04 7.54 51.20
CA ALA A 371 -25.35 8.54 50.39
C ALA A 371 -24.24 7.90 49.53
N GLN A 372 -23.49 6.94 50.06
CA GLN A 372 -22.47 6.20 49.32
C GLN A 372 -23.10 5.34 48.21
N ALA A 373 -24.26 4.73 48.45
CA ALA A 373 -24.99 4.01 47.41
C ALA A 373 -25.44 4.94 46.26
N GLN A 374 -25.75 6.21 46.53
CA GLN A 374 -26.05 7.20 45.49
C GLN A 374 -24.81 7.54 44.67
N VAL A 375 -23.64 7.74 45.31
CA VAL A 375 -22.36 7.94 44.62
C VAL A 375 -22.03 6.76 43.71
N ASN A 376 -22.15 5.52 44.21
CA ASN A 376 -21.89 4.31 43.44
C ASN A 376 -22.83 4.18 42.22
N THR A 377 -24.10 4.58 42.40
CA THR A 377 -25.11 4.60 41.33
C THR A 377 -24.76 5.62 40.26
N ALA A 378 -24.37 6.85 40.67
CA ALA A 378 -23.97 7.91 39.77
C ALA A 378 -22.66 7.58 39.02
N GLN A 379 -21.71 6.94 39.69
CA GLN A 379 -20.47 6.44 39.07
C GLN A 379 -20.76 5.38 38.00
N THR A 380 -21.71 4.48 38.27
CA THR A 380 -22.15 3.47 37.30
C THR A 380 -22.83 4.14 36.09
N ALA A 381 -23.68 5.14 36.33
CA ALA A 381 -24.30 5.92 35.26
C ALA A 381 -23.26 6.65 34.40
N LEU A 382 -22.21 7.21 35.00
CA LEU A 382 -21.09 7.84 34.30
C LEU A 382 -20.34 6.85 33.40
N SER A 383 -20.00 5.68 33.93
CA SER A 383 -19.36 4.60 33.17
C SER A 383 -20.21 4.16 31.96
N ASN A 384 -21.52 3.99 32.16
CA ASN A 384 -22.45 3.63 31.09
C ASN A 384 -22.57 4.74 30.03
N ALA A 385 -22.60 6.00 30.44
CA ALA A 385 -22.64 7.14 29.53
C ALA A 385 -21.35 7.25 28.70
N GLN A 386 -20.18 7.02 29.32
CA GLN A 386 -18.90 6.96 28.61
C GLN A 386 -18.86 5.82 27.58
N ALA A 387 -19.35 4.64 27.95
CA ALA A 387 -19.46 3.51 27.03
C ALA A 387 -20.43 3.82 25.87
N GLY A 388 -21.56 4.47 26.15
CA GLY A 388 -22.52 4.92 25.14
C GLY A 388 -21.94 5.95 24.16
N LEU A 389 -21.13 6.89 24.64
CA LEU A 389 -20.40 7.85 23.81
C LEU A 389 -19.38 7.14 22.92
N GLY A 390 -18.58 6.21 23.47
CA GLY A 390 -17.61 5.43 22.71
C GLY A 390 -18.26 4.57 21.62
N ALA A 391 -19.41 3.95 21.91
CA ALA A 391 -20.19 3.21 20.92
C ALA A 391 -20.70 4.12 19.80
N SER A 392 -21.26 5.28 20.15
CA SER A 392 -21.75 6.27 19.17
C SER A 392 -20.63 6.80 18.27
N GLN A 393 -19.44 7.05 18.83
CA GLN A 393 -18.25 7.46 18.07
C GLN A 393 -17.81 6.38 17.08
N SER A 394 -17.80 5.13 17.53
CA SER A 394 -17.43 4.00 16.69
C SER A 394 -18.41 3.84 15.52
N THR A 395 -19.72 3.87 15.78
CA THR A 395 -20.75 3.80 14.74
C THR A 395 -20.63 4.96 13.74
N ALA A 396 -20.40 6.19 14.21
CA ALA A 396 -20.20 7.33 13.31
C ALA A 396 -18.95 7.15 12.43
N SER A 397 -17.84 6.66 13.00
CA SER A 397 -16.61 6.41 12.23
C SER A 397 -16.76 5.26 11.23
N ASP A 398 -17.50 4.22 11.58
CA ASP A 398 -17.78 3.09 10.70
C ASP A 398 -18.69 3.48 9.54
N GLN A 399 -19.67 4.34 9.80
CA GLN A 399 -20.55 4.89 8.76
C GLN A 399 -19.74 5.72 7.76
N LEU A 400 -18.89 6.65 8.23
CA LEU A 400 -18.00 7.42 7.35
C LEU A 400 -17.07 6.53 6.52
N ARG A 401 -16.54 5.45 7.11
CA ARG A 401 -15.70 4.48 6.39
C ARG A 401 -16.49 3.71 5.33
N LEU A 402 -17.75 3.37 5.61
CA LEU A 402 -18.64 2.73 4.65
C LEU A 402 -18.97 3.68 3.49
N ASP A 403 -19.31 4.93 3.77
CA ASP A 403 -19.63 5.92 2.74
C ASP A 403 -18.40 6.24 1.87
N GLN A 404 -17.21 6.37 2.47
CA GLN A 404 -15.96 6.48 1.73
C GLN A 404 -15.69 5.26 0.83
N ALA A 405 -15.96 4.05 1.31
CA ALA A 405 -15.79 2.85 0.51
C ALA A 405 -16.79 2.80 -0.66
N THR A 406 -18.02 3.26 -0.44
CA THR A 406 -19.04 3.36 -1.48
C THR A 406 -18.65 4.38 -2.55
N VAL A 407 -18.18 5.57 -2.17
CA VAL A 407 -17.63 6.57 -3.11
C VAL A 407 -16.48 5.97 -3.91
N GLY A 408 -15.52 5.30 -3.26
CA GLY A 408 -14.40 4.67 -3.97
C GLY A 408 -14.81 3.54 -4.92
N ALA A 409 -15.86 2.77 -4.58
CA ALA A 409 -16.41 1.74 -5.46
C ALA A 409 -17.08 2.34 -6.71
N ASP A 410 -17.79 3.46 -6.55
CA ASP A 410 -18.43 4.16 -7.65
C ASP A 410 -17.44 4.92 -8.53
N GLU A 411 -16.40 5.52 -7.94
CA GLU A 411 -15.30 6.12 -8.70
C GLU A 411 -14.61 5.06 -9.56
N ALA A 412 -14.44 3.83 -9.05
CA ALA A 412 -13.94 2.72 -9.86
C ALA A 412 -14.91 2.34 -11.00
N ALA A 413 -16.23 2.43 -10.77
CA ALA A 413 -17.22 2.22 -11.82
C ALA A 413 -17.16 3.32 -12.90
N VAL A 414 -17.02 4.59 -12.50
CA VAL A 414 -16.77 5.72 -13.42
C VAL A 414 -15.52 5.47 -14.24
N ASN A 415 -14.39 5.10 -13.61
CA ASN A 415 -13.14 4.81 -14.31
C ASN A 415 -13.29 3.67 -15.34
N SER A 416 -14.07 2.64 -15.01
CA SER A 416 -14.35 1.52 -15.93
C SER A 416 -15.17 1.96 -17.14
N VAL A 417 -16.19 2.79 -16.94
CA VAL A 417 -17.00 3.33 -18.05
C VAL A 417 -16.21 4.36 -18.86
N GLN A 418 -15.41 5.20 -18.21
CA GLN A 418 -14.54 6.16 -18.86
C GLN A 418 -13.51 5.45 -19.76
N ALA A 419 -12.92 4.34 -19.32
CA ALA A 419 -12.01 3.56 -20.16
C ALA A 419 -12.71 3.02 -21.43
N GLN A 420 -13.99 2.62 -21.32
CA GLN A 420 -14.79 2.22 -22.47
C GLN A 420 -15.10 3.41 -23.39
N VAL A 421 -15.35 4.60 -22.83
CA VAL A 421 -15.51 5.83 -23.62
C VAL A 421 -14.20 6.21 -24.32
N ASP A 422 -13.05 6.05 -23.68
CA ASP A 422 -11.74 6.34 -24.26
C ASP A 422 -11.44 5.39 -25.45
N GLU A 423 -11.87 4.13 -25.37
CA GLU A 423 -11.79 3.16 -26.48
C GLU A 423 -12.66 3.51 -27.71
N LEU A 424 -13.55 4.51 -27.61
CA LEU A 424 -14.23 5.08 -28.79
C LEU A 424 -13.27 5.90 -29.66
N THR A 425 -12.09 6.27 -29.14
CA THR A 425 -11.02 6.90 -29.92
C THR A 425 -10.04 5.85 -30.38
N VAL A 426 -10.12 5.48 -31.66
CA VAL A 426 -9.27 4.44 -32.25
C VAL A 426 -7.95 5.08 -32.67
N THR A 427 -6.84 4.57 -32.15
CA THR A 427 -5.48 5.07 -32.40
C THR A 427 -4.58 4.02 -33.05
N ALA A 428 -3.50 4.46 -33.69
CA ALA A 428 -2.53 3.58 -34.33
C ALA A 428 -1.61 2.90 -33.30
N PRO A 429 -1.53 1.56 -33.22
CA PRO A 429 -0.65 0.88 -32.27
C PRO A 429 0.84 0.99 -32.63
N PHE A 430 1.18 1.25 -33.89
CA PHE A 430 2.54 1.48 -34.38
C PHE A 430 2.53 2.43 -35.59
N ALA A 431 3.72 2.92 -36.00
CA ALA A 431 3.84 3.78 -37.18
C ALA A 431 3.80 2.96 -38.48
N GLY A 432 3.02 3.40 -39.47
CA GLY A 432 2.78 2.64 -40.69
C GLY A 432 2.04 3.42 -41.76
N VAL A 433 1.58 2.72 -42.80
CA VAL A 433 0.72 3.25 -43.86
C VAL A 433 -0.63 2.56 -43.80
N VAL A 434 -1.70 3.34 -43.93
CA VAL A 434 -3.07 2.81 -44.02
C VAL A 434 -3.25 2.14 -45.38
N SER A 435 -3.41 0.82 -45.41
CA SER A 435 -3.60 0.07 -46.66
C SER A 435 -5.00 0.31 -47.22
N GLN A 436 -6.01 0.08 -46.39
CA GLN A 436 -7.42 0.25 -46.75
C GLN A 436 -8.23 0.66 -45.52
N VAL A 437 -9.22 1.52 -45.75
CA VAL A 437 -10.24 1.89 -44.76
C VAL A 437 -11.51 1.11 -45.11
N GLN A 438 -12.00 0.30 -44.17
CA GLN A 438 -13.14 -0.60 -44.37
C GLN A 438 -14.47 -0.01 -43.85
N VAL A 439 -14.43 1.17 -43.23
CA VAL A 439 -15.60 1.84 -42.64
C VAL A 439 -15.84 3.23 -43.22
N THR A 440 -17.10 3.68 -43.22
CA THR A 440 -17.51 5.01 -43.67
C THR A 440 -18.09 5.81 -42.49
N PRO A 441 -17.89 7.13 -42.40
CA PRO A 441 -18.60 7.97 -41.43
C PRO A 441 -20.13 7.75 -41.48
N GLY A 442 -20.77 7.66 -40.32
CA GLY A 442 -22.19 7.33 -40.16
C GLY A 442 -22.49 5.84 -40.06
N ALA A 443 -21.52 4.96 -40.32
CA ALA A 443 -21.71 3.52 -40.15
C ALA A 443 -21.74 3.12 -38.66
N LEU A 444 -22.63 2.19 -38.32
CA LEU A 444 -22.66 1.54 -37.01
C LEU A 444 -21.68 0.37 -37.01
N VAL A 445 -20.72 0.39 -36.10
CA VAL A 445 -19.72 -0.67 -35.94
C VAL A 445 -19.86 -1.35 -34.58
N GLN A 446 -19.59 -2.66 -34.55
CA GLN A 446 -19.59 -3.45 -33.33
C GLN A 446 -18.17 -3.71 -32.86
N ASN A 447 -17.98 -4.00 -31.58
CA ASN A 447 -16.70 -4.49 -31.05
C ASN A 447 -16.12 -5.59 -31.96
N THR A 448 -14.82 -5.53 -32.24
CA THR A 448 -14.06 -6.42 -33.13
C THR A 448 -14.28 -6.22 -34.63
N THR A 449 -15.15 -5.30 -35.05
CA THR A 449 -15.33 -4.96 -36.47
C THR A 449 -14.05 -4.28 -36.99
N PRO A 450 -13.41 -4.80 -38.06
CA PRO A 450 -12.24 -4.16 -38.65
C PRO A 450 -12.61 -2.81 -39.26
N LEU A 451 -11.93 -1.75 -38.83
CA LEU A 451 -12.16 -0.40 -39.32
C LEU A 451 -11.20 -0.05 -40.46
N LEU A 452 -9.94 -0.45 -40.33
CA LEU A 452 -8.90 -0.27 -41.34
C LEU A 452 -7.77 -1.27 -41.16
N THR A 453 -6.96 -1.45 -42.21
CA THR A 453 -5.76 -2.29 -42.18
C THR A 453 -4.53 -1.39 -42.14
N LEU A 454 -3.70 -1.53 -41.10
CA LEU A 454 -2.45 -0.80 -40.93
C LEU A 454 -1.27 -1.70 -41.26
N VAL A 455 -0.40 -1.23 -42.16
CA VAL A 455 0.81 -1.93 -42.59
C VAL A 455 2.03 -1.16 -42.11
N GLY A 456 2.88 -1.80 -41.33
CA GLY A 456 4.06 -1.17 -40.74
C GLY A 456 5.18 -0.99 -41.76
N ASN A 457 6.07 -0.05 -41.46
CA ASN A 457 7.15 0.38 -42.35
C ASN A 457 8.37 -0.58 -42.35
N HIS A 458 8.32 -1.65 -41.57
CA HIS A 458 9.35 -2.69 -41.55
C HIS A 458 9.07 -3.69 -42.66
N LEU A 459 9.74 -3.52 -43.79
CA LEU A 459 9.60 -4.40 -44.95
C LEU A 459 10.40 -5.69 -44.78
N LEU A 460 9.84 -6.78 -45.29
CA LEU A 460 10.48 -8.08 -45.44
C LEU A 460 10.37 -8.51 -46.89
N VAL A 461 11.16 -9.47 -47.35
CA VAL A 461 11.05 -10.05 -48.69
C VAL A 461 11.00 -11.55 -48.56
N ASP A 462 9.86 -12.12 -48.90
CA ASP A 462 9.61 -13.56 -48.85
C ASP A 462 9.97 -14.17 -50.21
N VAL A 463 11.00 -15.00 -50.22
CA VAL A 463 11.49 -15.70 -51.40
C VAL A 463 11.13 -17.18 -51.29
N THR A 464 10.53 -17.72 -52.34
CA THR A 464 10.24 -19.16 -52.40
C THR A 464 11.43 -19.90 -53.01
N LEU A 465 11.99 -20.84 -52.25
CA LEU A 465 13.14 -21.65 -52.61
C LEU A 465 12.72 -23.07 -52.98
N SER A 466 13.36 -23.62 -54.02
CA SER A 466 13.33 -25.06 -54.30
C SER A 466 14.18 -25.83 -53.27
N PRO A 467 13.97 -27.16 -53.10
CA PRO A 467 14.77 -27.96 -52.17
C PRO A 467 16.29 -27.90 -52.42
N ALA A 468 16.70 -27.75 -53.68
CA ALA A 468 18.12 -27.63 -54.04
C ALA A 468 18.70 -26.28 -53.57
N GLN A 469 17.99 -25.18 -53.84
CA GLN A 469 18.41 -23.83 -53.44
C GLN A 469 18.41 -23.64 -51.92
N GLN A 470 17.51 -24.31 -51.20
CA GLN A 470 17.46 -24.25 -49.74
C GLN A 470 18.73 -24.82 -49.11
N LEU A 471 19.29 -25.91 -49.65
CA LEU A 471 20.50 -26.52 -49.12
C LEU A 471 21.74 -25.67 -49.41
N GLU A 472 21.78 -25.04 -50.59
CA GLU A 472 22.85 -24.12 -51.00
C GLU A 472 22.88 -22.86 -50.12
N LEU A 473 21.72 -22.24 -49.90
CA LEU A 473 21.59 -21.01 -49.12
C LEU A 473 21.66 -21.18 -47.61
N GLN A 474 21.49 -22.40 -47.08
CA GLN A 474 21.66 -22.67 -45.65
C GLN A 474 23.07 -22.32 -45.14
N SER A 475 24.08 -22.41 -46.00
CA SER A 475 25.46 -22.05 -45.66
C SER A 475 25.77 -20.55 -45.78
N GLN A 476 24.84 -19.78 -46.35
CA GLN A 476 24.96 -18.37 -46.73
C GLN A 476 24.02 -17.45 -45.91
N LEU A 477 23.50 -17.91 -44.76
CA LEU A 477 22.70 -17.06 -43.86
C LEU A 477 23.54 -15.87 -43.38
N GLY A 478 23.01 -14.66 -43.51
CA GLY A 478 23.70 -13.42 -43.18
C GLY A 478 24.45 -12.75 -44.34
N ASP A 479 24.48 -13.37 -45.53
CA ASP A 479 25.11 -12.77 -46.70
C ASP A 479 24.29 -11.60 -47.29
N HIS A 480 25.00 -10.67 -47.94
CA HIS A 480 24.42 -9.51 -48.59
C HIS A 480 23.74 -9.91 -49.89
N ALA A 481 22.44 -9.69 -49.94
CA ALA A 481 21.62 -9.78 -51.14
C ALA A 481 21.29 -8.38 -51.64
N SER A 482 20.97 -8.30 -52.93
CA SER A 482 20.43 -7.08 -53.52
C SER A 482 19.00 -7.36 -53.98
N VAL A 483 18.03 -6.59 -53.46
CA VAL A 483 16.62 -6.71 -53.78
C VAL A 483 16.22 -5.53 -54.65
N ALA A 484 15.71 -5.80 -55.85
CA ALA A 484 15.13 -4.78 -56.70
C ALA A 484 13.66 -5.14 -57.00
N PRO A 485 12.77 -4.15 -57.20
CA PRO A 485 11.49 -4.39 -57.85
C PRO A 485 11.67 -5.21 -59.13
N ALA A 486 10.74 -6.12 -59.44
CA ALA A 486 10.73 -6.87 -60.70
C ALA A 486 10.28 -6.00 -61.89
N VAL A 487 10.85 -4.80 -62.02
CA VAL A 487 10.61 -3.80 -63.06
C VAL A 487 11.97 -3.45 -63.70
N PRO A 488 12.12 -3.51 -65.03
CA PRO A 488 13.38 -3.18 -65.70
C PRO A 488 13.85 -1.76 -65.36
N GLY A 489 15.09 -1.63 -64.86
CA GLY A 489 15.71 -0.35 -64.52
C GLY A 489 15.44 0.18 -63.10
N ALA A 490 14.79 -0.59 -62.24
CA ALA A 490 14.60 -0.23 -60.84
C ALA A 490 15.92 -0.29 -60.04
N ALA A 491 16.11 0.64 -59.11
CA ALA A 491 17.27 0.65 -58.25
C ALA A 491 17.23 -0.53 -57.26
N ALA A 492 18.41 -1.07 -56.95
CA ALA A 492 18.55 -2.24 -56.13
C ALA A 492 18.90 -1.81 -54.69
N VAL A 493 18.20 -2.39 -53.73
CA VAL A 493 18.31 -2.12 -52.30
C VAL A 493 19.09 -3.26 -51.64
N ALA A 494 20.11 -2.91 -50.84
CA ALA A 494 20.83 -3.91 -50.05
C ALA A 494 19.89 -4.55 -49.03
N ALA A 495 19.93 -5.87 -48.93
CA ALA A 495 19.17 -6.64 -47.97
C ALA A 495 20.00 -7.79 -47.43
N THR A 496 19.71 -8.24 -46.23
CA THR A 496 20.39 -9.37 -45.61
C THR A 496 19.47 -10.57 -45.56
N LEU A 497 20.01 -11.75 -45.89
CA LEU A 497 19.29 -13.01 -45.70
C LEU A 497 19.21 -13.35 -44.21
N THR A 498 18.06 -13.06 -43.59
CA THR A 498 17.88 -13.16 -42.14
C THR A 498 17.43 -14.54 -41.68
N GLN A 499 16.60 -15.23 -42.46
CA GLN A 499 16.02 -16.50 -42.03
C GLN A 499 15.63 -17.39 -43.21
N ILE A 500 15.81 -18.71 -43.06
CA ILE A 500 15.23 -19.71 -43.95
C ILE A 500 14.36 -20.64 -43.11
N TYR A 501 13.07 -20.74 -43.44
CA TYR A 501 12.17 -21.66 -42.76
C TYR A 501 12.51 -23.11 -43.15
N PRO A 502 12.65 -24.02 -42.17
CA PRO A 502 12.99 -25.42 -42.43
C PRO A 502 11.80 -26.24 -42.96
N THR A 503 10.62 -25.64 -43.02
CA THR A 503 9.37 -26.27 -43.47
C THR A 503 8.92 -25.69 -44.80
N THR A 504 8.36 -26.52 -45.67
CA THR A 504 7.73 -26.06 -46.89
C THR A 504 6.44 -25.31 -46.56
N ASN A 505 6.20 -24.22 -47.27
CA ASN A 505 4.94 -23.49 -47.20
C ASN A 505 3.86 -24.30 -47.93
N ALA A 506 2.74 -24.59 -47.26
CA ALA A 506 1.67 -25.43 -47.78
C ALA A 506 1.01 -24.87 -49.06
N THR A 507 1.07 -23.55 -49.27
CA THR A 507 0.48 -22.89 -50.45
C THR A 507 1.34 -23.04 -51.70
N ASN A 508 2.67 -22.84 -51.57
CA ASN A 508 3.57 -22.77 -52.72
C ASN A 508 4.50 -24.00 -52.85
N GLN A 509 4.37 -24.98 -51.94
CA GLN A 509 5.15 -26.24 -51.89
C GLN A 509 6.69 -26.07 -51.92
N GLY A 510 7.19 -24.86 -51.65
CA GLY A 510 8.61 -24.53 -51.55
C GLY A 510 8.98 -24.05 -50.15
N PHE A 511 10.27 -23.92 -49.87
CA PHE A 511 10.78 -23.36 -48.61
C PHE A 511 10.75 -21.84 -48.67
N THR A 512 10.52 -21.17 -47.54
CA THR A 512 10.47 -19.71 -47.50
C THR A 512 11.75 -19.17 -46.89
N ALA A 513 12.44 -18.28 -47.63
CA ALA A 513 13.53 -17.46 -47.11
C ALA A 513 13.04 -16.03 -46.92
N VAL A 514 13.38 -15.43 -45.79
CA VAL A 514 13.05 -14.05 -45.43
C VAL A 514 14.31 -13.22 -45.49
N LEU A 515 14.26 -12.18 -46.31
CA LEU A 515 15.30 -11.16 -46.37
C LEU A 515 14.77 -9.87 -45.76
N THR A 516 15.65 -9.16 -45.04
CA THR A 516 15.34 -7.86 -44.46
C THR A 516 16.16 -6.79 -45.19
N PRO A 517 15.54 -5.80 -45.84
CA PRO A 517 16.25 -4.67 -46.42
C PRO A 517 17.04 -3.91 -45.36
N ASP A 518 18.29 -3.55 -45.67
CA ASP A 518 19.24 -2.93 -44.72
C ASP A 518 18.93 -1.45 -44.49
N ALA A 519 18.16 -0.82 -45.39
CA ALA A 519 17.68 0.55 -45.26
C ALA A 519 16.19 0.65 -45.64
N PRO A 520 15.42 1.53 -44.96
CA PRO A 520 14.05 1.81 -45.35
C PRO A 520 14.05 2.46 -46.74
N SER A 521 13.54 1.75 -47.75
CA SER A 521 13.42 2.26 -49.11
C SER A 521 11.94 2.48 -49.45
N ASN A 522 11.61 3.64 -50.00
CA ASN A 522 10.28 3.92 -50.59
C ASN A 522 10.10 3.24 -51.96
N GLU A 523 11.15 2.61 -52.50
CA GLU A 523 11.12 1.97 -53.81
C GLU A 523 10.52 0.56 -53.75
N LEU A 524 10.58 -0.09 -52.57
CA LEU A 524 9.96 -1.39 -52.33
C LEU A 524 8.59 -1.19 -51.69
N LYS A 525 7.53 -1.65 -52.35
CA LYS A 525 6.17 -1.61 -51.81
C LYS A 525 5.69 -2.99 -51.44
N VAL A 526 4.99 -3.11 -50.31
CA VAL A 526 4.38 -4.36 -49.85
C VAL A 526 3.44 -4.91 -50.94
N GLY A 527 3.56 -6.21 -51.21
CA GLY A 527 2.85 -6.94 -52.28
C GLY A 527 3.53 -6.89 -53.64
N GLN A 528 4.59 -6.10 -53.83
CA GLN A 528 5.31 -6.03 -55.09
C GLN A 528 6.22 -7.26 -55.28
N PRO A 529 6.23 -7.90 -56.48
CA PRO A 529 7.23 -8.89 -56.79
C PRO A 529 8.61 -8.23 -56.84
N ALA A 530 9.57 -8.85 -56.18
CA ALA A 530 10.94 -8.41 -56.12
C ALA A 530 11.88 -9.48 -56.65
N THR A 531 12.88 -9.06 -57.40
CA THR A 531 13.99 -9.91 -57.82
C THR A 531 15.10 -9.78 -56.79
N VAL A 532 15.47 -10.90 -56.20
CA VAL A 532 16.56 -10.99 -55.23
C VAL A 532 17.77 -11.55 -55.96
N THR A 533 18.83 -10.76 -56.07
CA THR A 533 20.11 -11.21 -56.62
C THR A 533 21.06 -11.47 -55.46
N LEU A 534 21.42 -12.72 -55.28
CA LEU A 534 22.47 -13.15 -54.37
C LEU A 534 23.75 -13.24 -55.18
N THR A 535 24.77 -12.49 -54.75
CA THR A 535 26.09 -12.54 -55.36
C THR A 535 26.98 -13.36 -54.44
N GLU A 536 27.45 -14.50 -54.91
CA GLU A 536 28.37 -15.31 -54.12
C GLU A 536 29.77 -14.67 -54.13
N ALA A 537 30.61 -15.08 -53.18
CA ALA A 537 32.01 -14.68 -53.17
C ALA A 537 32.72 -15.17 -54.44
N GLY A 538 33.16 -14.23 -55.28
CA GLY A 538 33.79 -14.55 -56.56
C GLY A 538 35.14 -15.24 -56.42
N VAL A 539 35.41 -16.18 -57.33
CA VAL A 539 36.71 -16.85 -57.43
C VAL A 539 37.58 -16.08 -58.42
N THR A 540 38.79 -15.72 -58.02
CA THR A 540 39.76 -15.05 -58.91
C THR A 540 40.56 -16.11 -59.67
N GLY A 541 40.48 -16.11 -61.00
CA GLY A 541 41.23 -17.05 -61.84
C GLY A 541 41.28 -16.62 -63.32
N LEU A 542 42.03 -17.39 -64.12
CA LEU A 542 42.17 -17.15 -65.56
C LEU A 542 40.83 -17.35 -66.26
N ALA A 543 40.18 -16.26 -66.67
CA ALA A 543 38.88 -16.32 -67.30
C ALA A 543 39.00 -16.26 -68.82
N VAL A 544 38.26 -17.15 -69.48
CA VAL A 544 38.02 -17.12 -70.92
C VAL A 544 36.55 -16.78 -71.18
N PRO A 545 36.24 -16.05 -72.26
CA PRO A 545 34.85 -15.91 -72.70
C PRO A 545 34.24 -17.30 -72.90
N SER A 546 33.02 -17.53 -72.40
CA SER A 546 32.38 -18.85 -72.48
C SER A 546 32.21 -19.33 -73.93
N ALA A 547 32.17 -18.40 -74.89
CA ALA A 547 32.16 -18.69 -76.33
C ALA A 547 33.46 -19.33 -76.85
N ALA A 548 34.59 -19.19 -76.16
CA ALA A 548 35.88 -19.76 -76.59
C ALA A 548 35.97 -21.28 -76.41
N ILE A 549 35.07 -21.87 -75.62
CA ILE A 549 35.11 -23.27 -75.20
C ILE A 549 34.48 -24.14 -76.28
N VAL A 550 35.21 -25.19 -76.67
CA VAL A 550 34.79 -26.22 -77.62
C VAL A 550 34.81 -27.57 -76.91
N TYR A 551 33.92 -28.47 -77.32
CA TYR A 551 33.86 -29.85 -76.83
C TYR A 551 34.12 -30.83 -77.97
N PRO A 552 35.39 -31.12 -78.30
CA PRO A 552 35.77 -32.13 -79.30
C PRO A 552 35.26 -33.52 -78.94
N SER A 553 35.13 -33.79 -77.64
CA SER A 553 34.38 -34.91 -77.09
C SER A 553 33.56 -34.44 -75.88
N PRO A 554 32.45 -35.11 -75.52
CA PRO A 554 31.53 -34.64 -74.48
C PRO A 554 32.18 -34.42 -73.10
N SER A 555 33.33 -35.07 -72.83
CA SER A 555 33.97 -35.09 -71.52
C SER A 555 35.34 -34.38 -71.48
N GLN A 556 35.74 -33.70 -72.57
CA GLN A 556 37.03 -33.00 -72.63
C GLN A 556 36.80 -31.60 -73.20
N PRO A 557 36.64 -30.57 -72.35
CA PRO A 557 36.60 -29.20 -72.80
C PRO A 557 37.98 -28.76 -73.28
N ALA A 558 38.01 -28.08 -74.42
CA ALA A 558 39.23 -27.55 -75.01
C ALA A 558 38.96 -26.16 -75.61
N VAL A 559 40.00 -25.35 -75.74
CA VAL A 559 39.93 -24.08 -76.47
C VAL A 559 40.94 -24.10 -77.61
N TYR A 560 40.64 -23.40 -78.70
CA TYR A 560 41.63 -23.20 -79.76
C TYR A 560 42.53 -22.01 -79.40
N VAL A 561 43.82 -22.27 -79.19
CA VAL A 561 44.83 -21.24 -78.97
C VAL A 561 45.56 -20.97 -80.28
N VAL A 562 45.63 -19.70 -80.69
CA VAL A 562 46.31 -19.31 -81.94
C VAL A 562 47.76 -18.95 -81.67
N THR A 563 48.69 -19.63 -82.34
CA THR A 563 50.12 -19.31 -82.34
C THR A 563 50.49 -18.53 -83.63
N PRO A 564 51.02 -17.29 -83.56
CA PRO A 564 51.39 -16.52 -84.76
C PRO A 564 52.54 -17.16 -85.58
N GLY A 565 52.52 -17.07 -86.92
CA GLY A 565 53.57 -17.63 -87.82
C GLY A 565 54.57 -16.59 -88.40
N PRO A 566 55.77 -17.01 -88.90
CA PRO A 566 56.81 -16.11 -89.43
C PRO A 566 56.56 -15.69 -90.91
N GLY A 567 56.65 -14.39 -91.25
CA GLY A 567 56.44 -13.87 -92.62
C GLY A 567 57.62 -13.03 -93.16
N ASN A 568 58.01 -13.26 -94.43
CA ASN A 568 59.09 -12.55 -95.15
C ASN A 568 58.56 -11.73 -96.35
N GLY A 569 59.15 -10.56 -96.64
CA GLY A 569 58.78 -9.66 -97.74
C GLY A 569 59.91 -9.32 -98.76
N LYS A 570 59.57 -8.42 -99.72
CA LYS A 570 60.36 -7.78 -100.85
C LYS A 570 60.47 -8.61 -102.16
N GLY A 571 60.39 -8.10 -103.41
CA GLY A 571 60.18 -6.78 -104.03
C GLY A 571 60.91 -6.70 -105.42
N ALA A 572 60.28 -6.16 -106.49
CA ALA A 572 60.86 -5.56 -107.73
C ALA A 572 59.76 -5.40 -108.82
N GLY A 573 59.65 -4.37 -109.66
CA GLY A 573 60.46 -3.17 -109.93
C GLY A 573 59.74 -2.18 -110.87
N ASP A 574 60.32 -0.99 -111.01
CA ASP A 574 59.77 0.25 -111.58
C ASP A 574 59.64 0.34 -113.12
N GLY A 575 58.69 1.16 -113.60
CA GLY A 575 58.59 1.60 -114.99
C GLY A 575 57.43 2.59 -115.26
N LYS A 576 57.75 3.88 -115.38
CA LYS A 576 56.87 5.05 -115.63
C LYS A 576 56.09 4.99 -116.96
N GLY A 577 54.89 5.59 -116.99
CA GLY A 577 54.44 6.43 -118.11
C GLY A 577 52.99 6.31 -118.59
N ALA A 578 52.12 7.17 -118.04
CA ALA A 578 51.00 7.90 -118.68
C ALA A 578 50.01 7.20 -119.65
N GLY A 579 48.71 7.31 -119.34
CA GLY A 579 47.68 7.59 -120.35
C GLY A 579 46.47 6.64 -120.44
N SER A 580 45.45 6.95 -119.64
CA SER A 580 44.00 6.92 -119.96
C SER A 580 43.25 5.62 -120.33
N ALA A 581 42.22 5.37 -119.50
CA ALA A 581 40.87 4.86 -119.78
C ALA A 581 40.62 3.37 -120.13
N GLY A 582 39.76 2.72 -119.33
CA GLY A 582 38.98 1.53 -119.72
C GLY A 582 38.59 0.59 -118.57
N ASN A 583 37.28 0.43 -118.33
CA ASN A 583 36.61 -0.35 -117.27
C ASN A 583 36.94 -1.86 -117.21
N GLY A 584 36.85 -2.45 -116.01
CA GLY A 584 36.74 -3.91 -115.78
C GLY A 584 36.78 -4.34 -114.30
N ALA A 585 35.91 -5.27 -113.90
CA ALA A 585 35.57 -5.68 -112.53
C ALA A 585 36.58 -6.59 -111.78
N GLY A 586 36.50 -6.66 -110.43
CA GLY A 586 37.00 -7.80 -109.62
C GLY A 586 37.35 -7.58 -108.13
N GLY A 587 36.72 -8.37 -107.22
CA GLY A 587 37.36 -9.10 -106.08
C GLY A 587 37.61 -8.43 -104.70
N PRO A 588 37.32 -9.10 -103.54
CA PRO A 588 37.41 -8.53 -102.19
C PRO A 588 38.79 -8.69 -101.52
N ALA A 589 39.16 -7.73 -100.65
CA ALA A 589 40.39 -7.72 -99.86
C ALA A 589 40.11 -8.02 -98.37
N GLY A 590 40.63 -9.14 -97.86
CA GLY A 590 40.64 -9.48 -96.43
C GLY A 590 42.05 -9.82 -95.97
N GLY A 591 42.61 -9.06 -95.04
CA GLY A 591 43.97 -9.22 -94.50
C GLY A 591 43.97 -9.58 -93.02
N GLY A 592 43.78 -10.85 -92.68
CA GLY A 592 44.07 -11.36 -91.33
C GLY A 592 45.53 -11.78 -91.19
N LYS A 593 46.04 -11.88 -89.95
CA LYS A 593 47.44 -12.29 -89.71
C LYS A 593 47.55 -13.81 -89.74
N PRO A 594 48.57 -14.39 -90.40
CA PRO A 594 48.72 -15.84 -90.43
C PRO A 594 49.11 -16.38 -89.05
N GLY A 595 48.43 -17.42 -88.61
CA GLY A 595 48.73 -18.18 -87.41
C GLY A 595 48.31 -19.63 -87.57
N VAL A 596 48.65 -20.45 -86.57
CA VAL A 596 48.22 -21.86 -86.48
C VAL A 596 47.32 -22.00 -85.27
N ALA A 597 46.11 -22.49 -85.47
CA ALA A 597 45.19 -22.80 -84.37
C ALA A 597 45.52 -24.18 -83.80
N LYS A 598 45.91 -24.25 -82.53
CA LYS A 598 46.14 -25.51 -81.82
C LYS A 598 45.04 -25.70 -80.78
N LEU A 599 44.45 -26.89 -80.79
CA LEU A 599 43.50 -27.27 -79.76
C LEU A 599 44.26 -27.58 -78.46
N VAL A 600 43.87 -26.91 -77.37
CA VAL A 600 44.47 -27.08 -76.04
C VAL A 600 43.38 -27.49 -75.07
N ASP A 601 43.57 -28.63 -74.41
CA ASP A 601 42.64 -29.13 -73.41
C ASP A 601 42.69 -28.26 -72.15
N VAL A 602 41.52 -27.94 -71.62
CA VAL A 602 41.38 -27.05 -70.45
C VAL A 602 40.53 -27.70 -69.38
N THR A 603 40.80 -27.37 -68.12
CA THR A 603 39.92 -27.75 -67.01
C THR A 603 39.11 -26.53 -66.60
N LEU A 604 37.79 -26.63 -66.71
CA LEU A 604 36.87 -25.53 -66.40
C LEU A 604 36.60 -25.47 -64.89
N GLY A 605 36.58 -24.25 -64.36
CA GLY A 605 36.20 -23.92 -62.98
C GLY A 605 34.79 -23.35 -62.94
N VAL A 606 34.61 -22.27 -62.18
CA VAL A 606 33.34 -21.55 -62.08
C VAL A 606 32.96 -20.99 -63.46
N GLN A 607 31.76 -21.32 -63.93
CA GLN A 607 31.24 -20.86 -65.21
C GLN A 607 30.13 -19.86 -64.97
N THR A 608 30.20 -18.70 -65.62
CA THR A 608 29.09 -17.74 -65.69
C THR A 608 28.56 -17.68 -67.12
N SER A 609 27.52 -16.90 -67.36
CA SER A 609 26.94 -16.73 -68.70
C SER A 609 27.86 -16.03 -69.70
N THR A 610 28.93 -15.37 -69.23
CA THR A 610 29.82 -14.55 -70.07
C THR A 610 31.28 -14.99 -69.98
N LEU A 611 31.73 -15.34 -68.77
CA LEU A 611 33.11 -15.74 -68.49
C LEU A 611 33.12 -17.11 -67.82
N THR A 612 34.06 -17.94 -68.25
CA THR A 612 34.35 -19.22 -67.63
C THR A 612 35.76 -19.19 -67.07
N GLU A 613 35.88 -19.49 -65.78
CA GLU A 613 37.17 -19.71 -65.14
C GLU A 613 37.83 -20.97 -65.72
N THR A 614 39.14 -20.87 -65.97
CA THR A 614 39.98 -21.97 -66.44
C THR A 614 41.02 -22.28 -65.36
N ARG A 615 40.94 -23.48 -64.78
CA ARG A 615 41.83 -23.91 -63.69
C ARG A 615 43.21 -24.36 -64.17
N SER A 616 43.27 -24.90 -65.38
CA SER A 616 44.52 -25.37 -65.98
C SER A 616 44.38 -25.53 -67.49
N GLY A 617 45.50 -25.46 -68.21
CA GLY A 617 45.57 -25.66 -69.66
C GLY A 617 45.86 -24.38 -70.46
N LEU A 618 45.71 -23.20 -69.85
CA LEU A 618 45.99 -21.91 -70.49
C LEU A 618 46.92 -21.05 -69.68
N GLN A 619 47.61 -20.13 -70.36
CA GLN A 619 48.43 -19.10 -69.76
C GLN A 619 47.84 -17.71 -69.99
N SER A 620 48.04 -16.81 -69.03
CA SER A 620 47.66 -15.40 -69.16
C SER A 620 48.30 -14.79 -70.41
N GLY A 621 47.50 -14.13 -71.25
CA GLY A 621 47.94 -13.53 -72.52
C GLY A 621 47.90 -14.44 -73.74
N GLU A 622 47.57 -15.73 -73.60
CA GLU A 622 47.28 -16.59 -74.77
C GLU A 622 46.03 -16.10 -75.52
N LEU A 623 46.02 -16.27 -76.84
CA LEU A 623 44.93 -15.81 -77.70
C LEU A 623 44.00 -16.98 -78.01
N VAL A 624 42.82 -17.00 -77.40
CA VAL A 624 41.81 -18.03 -77.60
C VAL A 624 40.79 -17.63 -78.65
N VAL A 625 40.46 -18.55 -79.56
CA VAL A 625 39.45 -18.32 -80.61
C VAL A 625 38.06 -18.26 -79.98
N ILE A 626 37.35 -17.16 -80.20
CA ILE A 626 35.96 -16.96 -79.75
C ILE A 626 34.93 -17.10 -80.88
N LEU A 627 35.37 -16.97 -82.14
CA LEU A 627 34.50 -17.05 -83.33
C LEU A 627 35.19 -17.78 -84.49
N GLY A 628 34.47 -18.71 -85.13
CA GLY A 628 34.97 -19.58 -86.21
C GLY A 628 35.47 -20.95 -85.76
N GLN A 629 35.39 -21.24 -84.46
CA GLN A 629 35.86 -22.46 -83.79
C GLN A 629 35.22 -23.78 -84.28
N THR A 630 34.00 -23.73 -84.83
CA THR A 630 33.29 -24.91 -85.36
C THR A 630 33.86 -25.44 -86.67
N TYR A 631 34.62 -24.63 -87.40
CA TYR A 631 35.18 -24.98 -88.70
C TYR A 631 36.68 -25.28 -88.65
N LEU A 632 37.28 -25.26 -87.46
CA LEU A 632 38.71 -25.51 -87.25
C LEU A 632 38.98 -26.96 -86.87
N ALA A 633 40.10 -27.49 -87.39
CA ALA A 633 40.79 -28.65 -86.85
C ALA A 633 42.12 -28.23 -86.21
N SER A 634 42.60 -29.01 -85.23
CA SER A 634 43.89 -28.74 -84.58
C SER A 634 45.03 -28.80 -85.61
N GLY A 635 45.81 -27.72 -85.70
CA GLY A 635 46.91 -27.57 -86.66
C GLY A 635 46.54 -26.78 -87.93
N ASP A 636 45.29 -26.32 -88.07
CA ASP A 636 44.88 -25.52 -89.22
C ASP A 636 45.55 -24.15 -89.25
N HIS A 637 45.96 -23.74 -90.46
CA HIS A 637 46.46 -22.39 -90.71
C HIS A 637 45.28 -21.43 -90.85
N VAL A 638 45.23 -20.44 -89.97
CA VAL A 638 44.15 -19.49 -89.87
C VAL A 638 44.66 -18.07 -90.11
N LEU A 639 43.77 -17.22 -90.63
CA LEU A 639 43.94 -15.78 -90.58
C LEU A 639 43.19 -15.28 -89.35
N TRP A 640 43.92 -14.82 -88.34
CA TRP A 640 43.30 -14.37 -87.10
C TRP A 640 43.24 -12.86 -86.99
N SER A 641 42.22 -12.39 -86.28
CA SER A 641 42.07 -11.00 -85.84
C SER A 641 41.70 -10.98 -84.37
N VAL A 642 42.25 -10.04 -83.60
CA VAL A 642 41.78 -9.82 -82.24
C VAL A 642 40.38 -9.26 -82.33
N ALA A 643 39.48 -9.78 -81.51
CA ALA A 643 38.15 -9.23 -81.39
C ALA A 643 38.21 -7.73 -81.10
N GLY A 644 37.88 -6.90 -82.10
CA GLY A 644 37.83 -5.44 -81.99
C GLY A 644 38.90 -4.57 -82.67
N GLY A 645 39.46 -4.93 -83.85
CA GLY A 645 40.50 -4.12 -84.51
C GLY A 645 40.24 -3.60 -85.95
N SER A 646 39.42 -2.55 -86.15
CA SER A 646 39.59 -1.49 -87.20
C SER A 646 38.47 -0.42 -87.16
N GLY A 647 38.81 0.71 -86.55
CA GLY A 647 38.25 2.07 -86.59
C GLY A 647 36.98 2.44 -87.38
N SER A 648 36.04 3.08 -86.67
CA SER A 648 35.52 4.38 -87.09
C SER A 648 35.21 5.27 -85.88
N ALA A 649 35.41 6.56 -86.07
CA ALA A 649 35.43 7.61 -85.06
C ALA A 649 34.09 7.83 -84.34
N SER A 650 34.15 8.11 -83.04
CA SER A 650 33.43 9.25 -82.45
C SER A 650 34.17 9.78 -81.22
N SER A 651 34.54 11.06 -81.32
CA SER A 651 34.66 12.06 -80.26
C SER A 651 35.24 11.69 -78.87
N SER A 652 36.42 12.24 -78.61
CA SER A 652 36.83 12.93 -77.36
C SER A 652 35.66 13.56 -76.56
N PRO A 653 35.75 13.70 -75.21
CA PRO A 653 36.88 14.39 -74.60
C PRO A 653 37.49 13.78 -73.33
N SER A 654 38.72 14.25 -73.13
CA SER A 654 39.59 14.12 -71.97
C SER A 654 39.17 15.10 -70.84
N PRO A 655 39.94 15.26 -69.75
CA PRO A 655 39.45 15.27 -68.39
C PRO A 655 39.11 16.68 -67.90
N ALA A 656 38.25 16.78 -66.90
CA ALA A 656 38.08 18.03 -66.15
C ALA A 656 37.94 17.72 -64.66
N THR A 657 39.02 17.97 -63.91
CA THR A 657 38.90 18.58 -62.60
C THR A 657 38.53 20.06 -62.80
N PRO A 658 37.64 20.60 -61.96
CA PRO A 658 37.99 21.76 -61.12
C PRO A 658 37.54 21.52 -59.67
N SER A 659 38.37 21.76 -58.66
CA SER A 659 38.77 23.07 -58.12
C SER A 659 37.63 23.87 -57.48
N MET A 660 37.70 23.93 -56.14
CA MET A 660 37.34 25.00 -55.19
C MET A 660 36.24 26.03 -55.51
N GLY A 661 35.34 26.16 -54.52
CA GLY A 661 34.52 27.33 -54.21
C GLY A 661 33.55 26.98 -53.05
N ALA A 662 34.05 26.77 -51.84
CA ALA A 662 33.94 27.72 -50.71
C ALA A 662 32.54 28.35 -50.55
N TYR A 663 31.78 27.94 -49.53
CA TYR A 663 31.18 28.84 -48.53
C TYR A 663 30.67 28.03 -47.31
N ASN A 664 31.41 28.20 -46.19
CA ASN A 664 31.01 28.26 -44.77
C ASN A 664 30.09 27.15 -44.21
N GLY A 665 30.50 26.26 -43.29
CA GLY A 665 31.20 26.48 -42.01
C GLY A 665 30.23 26.01 -40.90
N SER A 666 30.44 24.90 -40.19
CA SER A 666 31.26 24.78 -38.98
C SER A 666 31.23 23.31 -38.52
N ALA A 667 32.38 22.64 -38.42
CA ALA A 667 33.03 22.25 -37.16
C ALA A 667 32.26 21.25 -36.25
N VAL A 668 32.63 19.97 -36.31
CA VAL A 668 33.40 19.17 -35.30
C VAL A 668 33.17 19.53 -33.81
N PRO A 669 33.16 18.57 -32.83
CA PRO A 669 33.78 17.23 -32.83
C PRO A 669 32.79 16.08 -32.49
N ALA A 670 33.01 14.81 -32.84
CA ALA A 670 34.12 13.89 -32.56
C ALA A 670 34.32 13.57 -31.07
N THR A 671 34.64 12.29 -30.82
CA THR A 671 35.02 11.66 -29.54
C THR A 671 33.87 11.34 -28.58
N GLY A 672 33.76 10.15 -28.01
CA GLY A 672 34.69 9.03 -28.05
C GLY A 672 34.08 7.76 -27.46
N ASN A 673 34.66 6.65 -27.88
CA ASN A 673 34.63 5.37 -27.18
C ASN A 673 35.03 5.55 -25.71
N GLY A 674 34.31 4.87 -24.83
CA GLY A 674 34.65 4.70 -23.43
C GLY A 674 34.15 3.36 -22.94
N ALA A 675 35.00 2.34 -23.06
CA ALA A 675 34.87 1.08 -22.35
C ALA A 675 35.02 1.29 -20.84
N GLY A 676 34.37 0.43 -20.05
CA GLY A 676 34.98 -0.09 -18.84
C GLY A 676 34.30 0.21 -17.50
N ALA A 677 34.27 -0.87 -16.71
CA ALA A 677 34.31 -0.94 -15.25
C ALA A 677 33.00 -0.82 -14.47
N GLY A 678 32.69 -1.90 -13.75
CA GLY A 678 31.67 -1.95 -12.73
C GLY A 678 32.01 -1.11 -11.50
N GLY A 679 30.97 -0.86 -10.70
CA GLY A 679 31.06 -0.23 -9.40
C GLY A 679 29.69 -0.20 -8.76
N GLY A 680 29.50 -1.02 -7.73
CA GLY A 680 28.32 -0.91 -6.87
C GLY A 680 28.35 0.40 -6.10
N ALA A 681 27.25 1.14 -6.12
CA ALA A 681 26.99 2.25 -5.21
C ALA A 681 25.48 2.55 -5.16
N GLY A 682 24.96 2.76 -3.95
CA GLY A 682 23.54 3.00 -3.68
C GLY A 682 22.98 4.18 -4.49
N GLY A 683 21.90 3.92 -5.24
CA GLY A 683 21.23 4.92 -6.04
C GLY A 683 20.40 5.90 -5.21
N ARG A 684 20.51 7.19 -5.54
CA ARG A 684 19.58 8.24 -5.09
C ARG A 684 18.21 7.99 -5.73
N LEU A 685 17.13 8.03 -4.95
CA LEU A 685 15.75 7.92 -5.46
C LEU A 685 15.37 9.27 -6.10
N ALA A 686 15.72 9.47 -7.37
CA ALA A 686 15.56 10.75 -8.07
C ALA A 686 14.09 11.13 -8.40
N LYS A 687 13.18 10.15 -8.40
CA LYS A 687 11.73 10.35 -8.48
C LYS A 687 11.14 9.74 -7.21
N GLY A 688 10.49 10.54 -6.37
CA GLY A 688 9.97 10.09 -5.07
C GLY A 688 9.11 8.83 -5.21
N VAL A 689 9.22 7.92 -4.25
CA VAL A 689 8.50 6.64 -4.26
C VAL A 689 7.18 6.81 -3.53
N SER A 690 6.07 6.52 -4.21
CA SER A 690 4.74 6.50 -3.60
C SER A 690 4.57 5.25 -2.74
N ALA A 691 4.11 5.44 -1.50
CA ALA A 691 3.93 4.39 -0.52
C ALA A 691 2.73 4.67 0.39
N THR A 692 2.24 3.65 1.07
CA THR A 692 1.26 3.79 2.16
C THR A 692 1.92 3.40 3.47
N ILE A 693 1.73 4.22 4.52
CA ILE A 693 2.26 3.91 5.85
C ILE A 693 1.46 2.76 6.45
N GLU A 694 2.09 1.62 6.75
CA GLU A 694 1.40 0.53 7.44
C GLU A 694 1.54 0.66 8.95
N LYS A 695 2.72 1.06 9.43
CA LYS A 695 2.98 1.17 10.87
C LYS A 695 4.09 2.18 11.14
N VAL A 696 3.87 3.06 12.10
CA VAL A 696 4.93 3.88 12.69
C VAL A 696 5.53 3.09 13.84
N VAL A 697 6.81 2.72 13.74
CA VAL A 697 7.49 1.90 14.75
C VAL A 697 7.98 2.78 15.90
N ASN A 698 8.56 3.94 15.56
CA ASN A 698 8.94 5.00 16.50
C ASN A 698 9.22 6.31 15.70
N ALA A 699 9.66 7.37 16.38
CA ALA A 699 9.94 8.67 15.76
C ALA A 699 11.05 8.65 14.69
N HIS A 700 11.82 7.56 14.61
CA HIS A 700 12.94 7.39 13.68
C HIS A 700 12.73 6.28 12.65
N GLN A 701 11.61 5.57 12.70
CA GLN A 701 11.40 4.40 11.85
C GLN A 701 9.93 4.15 11.53
N VAL A 702 9.64 4.00 10.23
CA VAL A 702 8.29 3.80 9.70
C VAL A 702 8.31 2.65 8.71
N VAL A 703 7.31 1.76 8.77
CA VAL A 703 7.11 0.67 7.81
C VAL A 703 6.09 1.11 6.78
N VAL A 704 6.46 1.00 5.51
CA VAL A 704 5.65 1.43 4.37
C VAL A 704 5.46 0.30 3.37
N ALA A 705 4.27 0.24 2.77
CA ALA A 705 3.96 -0.67 1.67
C ALA A 705 4.18 0.03 0.32
N LEU A 706 4.97 -0.60 -0.55
CA LEU A 706 5.35 -0.09 -1.86
C LEU A 706 4.53 -0.78 -2.97
N GLY A 707 3.81 0.03 -3.76
CA GLY A 707 3.11 -0.42 -4.97
C GLY A 707 1.92 -1.37 -4.72
N PRO A 708 1.25 -1.83 -5.81
CA PRO A 708 0.02 -2.64 -5.74
C PRO A 708 0.24 -4.05 -5.17
N GLN A 709 1.49 -4.53 -5.12
CA GLN A 709 1.88 -5.83 -4.55
C GLN A 709 2.15 -5.78 -3.04
N LYS A 710 1.98 -4.61 -2.38
CA LYS A 710 2.19 -4.37 -0.94
C LYS A 710 3.53 -4.91 -0.40
N VAL A 711 4.64 -4.66 -1.09
CA VAL A 711 5.95 -5.04 -0.57
C VAL A 711 6.34 -4.10 0.57
N THR A 712 6.48 -4.62 1.78
CA THR A 712 6.79 -3.83 2.98
C THR A 712 8.28 -3.52 3.08
N LYS A 713 8.60 -2.27 3.41
CA LYS A 713 9.96 -1.79 3.64
C LYS A 713 10.01 -0.85 4.84
N THR A 714 11.13 -0.92 5.55
CA THR A 714 11.42 -0.02 6.67
C THR A 714 12.14 1.21 6.16
N VAL A 715 11.65 2.38 6.58
CA VAL A 715 12.15 3.70 6.22
C VAL A 715 12.65 4.38 7.49
N ASP A 716 13.91 4.79 7.47
CA ASP A 716 14.50 5.54 8.58
C ASP A 716 14.23 7.04 8.41
N VAL A 717 13.70 7.65 9.46
CA VAL A 717 13.35 9.07 9.56
C VAL A 717 14.37 9.74 10.47
N THR A 718 15.21 10.60 9.90
CA THR A 718 16.25 11.31 10.63
C THR A 718 15.80 12.73 10.97
N SER A 719 16.53 13.43 11.85
CA SER A 719 16.28 14.84 12.15
C SER A 719 16.43 15.78 10.93
N ALA A 720 17.11 15.31 9.87
CA ALA A 720 17.26 16.03 8.61
C ALA A 720 16.11 15.75 7.61
N THR A 721 15.21 14.83 7.91
CA THR A 721 14.11 14.44 7.03
C THR A 721 13.02 15.52 7.05
N LYS A 722 12.78 16.19 5.91
CA LYS A 722 11.75 17.23 5.80
C LYS A 722 10.38 16.60 5.57
N ILE A 723 9.48 16.68 6.57
CA ILE A 723 8.13 16.12 6.48
C ILE A 723 7.13 17.24 6.21
N THR A 724 6.32 17.10 5.17
CA THR A 724 5.35 18.13 4.75
C THR A 724 3.96 17.53 4.52
N LYS A 725 2.90 18.16 5.05
CA LYS A 725 1.50 17.80 4.80
C LYS A 725 0.78 19.00 4.19
N GLY A 726 0.25 18.87 2.97
CA GLY A 726 -0.37 19.99 2.26
C GLY A 726 0.56 21.20 2.06
N GLY A 727 1.88 20.98 2.01
CA GLY A 727 2.89 22.04 1.89
C GLY A 727 3.43 22.62 3.21
N ALA A 728 2.79 22.37 4.35
CA ALA A 728 3.25 22.80 5.68
C ALA A 728 4.18 21.77 6.33
N ALA A 729 5.24 22.22 7.02
CA ALA A 729 6.16 21.33 7.74
C ALA A 729 5.49 20.76 8.99
N VAL A 730 5.57 19.43 9.17
CA VAL A 730 4.95 18.72 10.31
C VAL A 730 5.99 17.83 11.02
N PRO A 731 5.87 17.61 12.35
CA PRO A 731 6.77 16.71 13.06
C PRO A 731 6.53 15.24 12.69
N ALA A 732 7.52 14.38 12.90
CA ALA A 732 7.43 12.93 12.60
C ALA A 732 6.30 12.21 13.36
N SER A 733 5.88 12.73 14.51
CA SER A 733 4.72 12.25 15.28
C SER A 733 3.38 12.46 14.57
N ALA A 734 3.33 13.30 13.53
CA ALA A 734 2.11 13.55 12.76
C ALA A 734 1.82 12.47 11.70
N LEU A 735 2.74 11.52 11.48
CA LEU A 735 2.56 10.41 10.54
C LEU A 735 1.59 9.39 11.12
N LYS A 736 0.55 9.02 10.35
CA LYS A 736 -0.44 8.02 10.75
C LYS A 736 -0.43 6.79 9.84
N PRO A 737 -0.70 5.58 10.38
CA PRO A 737 -1.01 4.41 9.56
C PRO A 737 -2.17 4.70 8.58
N GLY A 738 -2.05 4.21 7.35
CA GLY A 738 -3.02 4.42 6.27
C GLY A 738 -2.76 5.64 5.38
N GLU A 739 -1.87 6.57 5.77
CA GLU A 739 -1.60 7.75 4.94
C GLU A 739 -0.77 7.42 3.68
N HIS A 740 -1.18 8.01 2.55
CA HIS A 740 -0.41 7.98 1.31
C HIS A 740 0.69 9.03 1.33
N VAL A 741 1.93 8.57 1.13
CA VAL A 741 3.12 9.42 1.21
C VAL A 741 4.02 9.23 -0.01
N VAL A 742 4.68 10.31 -0.40
CA VAL A 742 5.77 10.28 -1.38
C VAL A 742 7.09 10.46 -0.63
N ILE A 743 7.96 9.45 -0.73
CA ILE A 743 9.23 9.40 -0.01
C ILE A 743 10.37 9.68 -0.99
N LYS A 744 11.16 10.72 -0.70
CA LYS A 744 12.42 11.01 -1.40
C LYS A 744 13.58 10.68 -0.47
N GLY A 745 14.60 10.00 -0.98
CA GLY A 745 15.71 9.54 -0.15
C GLY A 745 16.77 8.75 -0.90
N SER A 746 17.64 8.11 -0.14
CA SER A 746 18.67 7.21 -0.66
C SER A 746 18.42 5.78 -0.19
N ARG A 747 18.68 4.81 -1.06
CA ARG A 747 18.60 3.39 -0.71
C ARG A 747 19.98 2.90 -0.27
N GLY A 748 20.08 2.39 0.97
CA GLY A 748 21.29 1.76 1.48
C GLY A 748 21.53 0.37 0.88
N ALA A 749 22.75 -0.14 1.00
CA ALA A 749 23.18 -1.44 0.44
C ALA A 749 22.33 -2.63 0.93
N ASN A 750 21.69 -2.50 2.10
CA ASN A 750 20.83 -3.54 2.71
C ASN A 750 19.35 -3.41 2.32
N GLY A 751 18.99 -2.50 1.43
CA GLY A 751 17.61 -2.25 1.02
C GLY A 751 16.77 -1.38 1.98
N ALA A 752 17.38 -0.89 3.07
CA ALA A 752 16.80 0.15 3.92
C ALA A 752 16.77 1.49 3.18
N ILE A 753 15.70 2.28 3.40
CA ILE A 753 15.50 3.58 2.76
C ILE A 753 15.72 4.67 3.81
N THR A 754 16.68 5.56 3.58
CA THR A 754 16.86 6.75 4.42
C THR A 754 16.13 7.91 3.76
N ALA A 755 15.08 8.43 4.40
CA ALA A 755 14.27 9.49 3.84
C ALA A 755 14.95 10.86 4.01
N THR A 756 15.06 11.62 2.92
CA THR A 756 15.46 13.04 2.93
C THR A 756 14.23 13.96 2.99
N ALA A 757 13.11 13.53 2.40
CA ALA A 757 11.83 14.22 2.52
C ALA A 757 10.64 13.26 2.43
N ILE A 758 9.58 13.52 3.20
CA ILE A 758 8.32 12.78 3.17
C ILE A 758 7.19 13.80 2.94
N SER A 759 6.45 13.62 1.85
CA SER A 759 5.31 14.48 1.55
C SER A 759 4.01 13.68 1.67
N ILE A 760 3.10 14.14 2.52
CA ILE A 760 1.79 13.56 2.77
C ILE A 760 0.79 14.26 1.84
N GLY A 761 0.21 13.51 0.90
CA GLY A 761 -0.70 14.04 -0.12
C GLY A 761 -2.16 13.96 0.28
N TYR A 762 -2.94 15.01 -0.01
CA TYR A 762 -4.40 14.93 -0.17
C TYR A 762 -4.67 14.45 -1.61
N SER A 763 -5.43 13.38 -1.82
CA SER A 763 -5.90 13.02 -3.15
C SER A 763 -7.06 13.95 -3.56
N GLY A 764 -6.78 14.88 -4.46
CA GLY A 764 -7.76 15.52 -5.34
C GLY A 764 -7.35 15.26 -6.81
N PRO A 765 -8.27 15.44 -7.79
CA PRO A 765 -8.24 14.72 -9.05
C PRO A 765 -7.11 15.12 -10.01
N HIS A 766 -6.55 14.09 -10.65
CA HIS A 766 -5.74 14.02 -11.88
C HIS A 766 -4.69 15.12 -12.17
N THR A 767 -3.41 14.71 -12.18
CA THR A 767 -2.51 14.96 -13.33
C THR A 767 -1.50 13.83 -13.44
N THR A 768 -1.94 12.71 -13.98
CA THR A 768 -1.08 11.75 -14.67
C THR A 768 -0.53 12.42 -15.92
N ARG A 769 0.63 13.09 -15.81
CA ARG A 769 1.49 13.30 -16.98
C ARG A 769 2.25 12.01 -17.23
N SER A 770 1.79 11.24 -18.21
CA SER A 770 2.61 10.25 -18.91
C SER A 770 3.86 10.93 -19.45
N PHE A 771 5.02 10.34 -19.17
CA PHE A 771 6.25 10.56 -19.93
C PHE A 771 6.96 9.20 -20.07
N PRO A 772 7.63 8.98 -21.21
CA PRO A 772 7.88 7.68 -21.83
C PRO A 772 8.78 6.73 -21.05
#